data_AF-A0A7C3J9M7-F1
#
_entry.id   AF-A0A7C3J9M7-F1
#
_cell.length_a   1.000
_cell.length_b   1.000
_cell.length_c   1.000
_cell.angle_alpha   90.00
_cell.angle_beta   90.00
_cell.angle_gamma   90.00
#
_symmetry.space_group_name_H-M   'P 1'
#
loop_
_entity.id
_entity.type
_entity.pdbx_description
1 polymer ?
#
loop_
_entity_poly.entity_id
_entity_poly.type
_entity_poly.pdbx_seq_one_letter_code
_entity_poly.pdbx_strand_id
1 'polypeptide(L)'
;MAQANTKYIPYYHTDHGVEILPQRLELTREERRWRKDTSSFLWERNRSLNALSQISNNTLKELRTPYHTSSSVTSKDKKNTLRELREQLNATLQILRIVNEILKVQYDSPDWGNQPHIIDELVFILLTRRSKIEDAIRQLKIIRETYTTWVEVAHTLPDKLKTLIMGGGLEDAKVKYIQESLQRILQKFGRIDENDFVGISNEQLYEFLLELPGVGPKSSACILMYARNADIFPADTHCIRVLNRLGFFKKFGFEWDQANHKQAEKDLLQLIPPHIRSDLHRNLLALGRELCKQDKPLCEQCELRKFCNHYRQQQQDRHATDRDAYIAIDMFCGAGGFSLGLRRAGFKVIAAVDNSPDAIRTYRLNHPDMPDDAVIEGDVRDIGLVEKLCRLLNGRDLDLLVGGPPCQGFSMMGNRVPHKFENGNKKFGTHYNFAEDERNHLFEAMIEIAKELNPRYVVIENVPGLGSAEIEEKSYAEHIAEMLGACKYRTEVIRLEAVNLGIPQKRHRYFIVGIYETEQRPNLEALLKENETTTLEHALYDLPELSASDGNWIARHTNGLAQDVELYSQYLDRFDIRGNTRVLFSHVSRFHNADDLELYSNLGQGETYQQLVERLIKERGEKPSFTKYATKNFKDKYYRLEWCGPSKTIVSHLHKDGNSFVHPRQTRSISVREAARIQSFPDNYIFCGSRGSQFIQIGNAVPPIMAEAIGQVLIKSLIGQQNENENE
;
A
#
# COMPACT_ATOMS: atom_id res chain seq x y z
N MET A 1 -17.53 -32.37 21.04
CA MET A 1 -16.15 -32.66 20.62
C MET A 1 -15.90 -31.99 19.27
N ALA A 2 -14.90 -31.11 19.21
CA ALA A 2 -14.34 -30.42 18.04
C ALA A 2 -15.28 -29.57 17.16
N GLN A 3 -15.76 -28.44 17.69
CA GLN A 3 -16.07 -27.25 16.88
C GLN A 3 -14.90 -26.26 17.02
N ALA A 4 -13.86 -26.44 16.20
CA ALA A 4 -12.86 -25.41 15.97
C ALA A 4 -13.36 -24.52 14.81
N ASN A 5 -14.19 -23.53 15.16
CA ASN A 5 -14.57 -22.46 14.24
C ASN A 5 -13.38 -21.48 14.12
N THR A 6 -12.47 -21.75 13.19
CA THR A 6 -11.51 -20.77 12.69
C THR A 6 -12.25 -19.64 11.96
N LYS A 7 -12.63 -18.59 12.70
CA LYS A 7 -13.03 -17.28 12.16
C LYS A 7 -11.78 -16.47 11.84
N TYR A 8 -11.21 -16.67 10.66
CA TYR A 8 -10.26 -15.73 10.05
C TYR A 8 -10.62 -15.63 8.57
N ILE A 9 -11.46 -14.65 8.22
CA ILE A 9 -11.77 -14.29 6.84
C ILE A 9 -11.09 -12.95 6.55
N PRO A 10 -10.26 -12.84 5.50
CA PRO A 10 -9.46 -11.65 5.26
C PRO A 10 -10.28 -10.41 4.84
N TYR A 11 -9.77 -9.27 5.26
CA TYR A 11 -10.32 -7.93 5.09
C TYR A 11 -10.60 -7.51 3.65
N TYR A 12 -11.89 -7.46 3.30
CA TYR A 12 -12.52 -6.48 2.40
C TYR A 12 -14.00 -6.25 2.74
N HIS A 13 -14.38 -6.58 3.98
CA HIS A 13 -15.71 -6.34 4.55
C HIS A 13 -15.55 -6.18 6.06
N THR A 14 -15.84 -5.00 6.57
CA THR A 14 -16.48 -4.86 7.89
C THR A 14 -17.80 -4.17 7.65
N ASP A 15 -18.75 -4.31 8.57
CA ASP A 15 -20.06 -3.64 8.56
C ASP A 15 -19.99 -2.09 8.51
N HIS A 16 -18.78 -1.52 8.36
CA HIS A 16 -18.47 -0.10 8.28
C HIS A 16 -17.70 0.35 7.01
N GLY A 17 -17.60 -0.49 5.96
CA GLY A 17 -17.30 0.00 4.61
C GLY A 17 -15.92 0.63 4.38
N VAL A 18 -14.84 0.07 4.92
CA VAL A 18 -13.49 0.61 4.66
C VAL A 18 -12.89 0.03 3.38
N GLU A 19 -13.07 0.75 2.27
CA GLU A 19 -12.34 0.58 1.01
C GLU A 19 -10.87 1.01 1.19
N ILE A 20 -9.91 0.07 1.31
CA ILE A 20 -8.45 0.33 1.39
C ILE A 20 -7.91 0.79 0.03
N LEU A 21 -8.42 1.91 -0.47
CA LEU A 21 -8.15 2.38 -1.82
C LEU A 21 -7.34 3.69 -1.76
N PRO A 22 -6.14 3.72 -2.36
CA PRO A 22 -5.32 4.91 -2.45
C PRO A 22 -6.02 6.06 -3.18
N GLN A 23 -6.83 5.77 -4.21
CA GLN A 23 -7.64 6.74 -4.96
C GLN A 23 -8.93 6.10 -5.48
N ARG A 24 -10.05 6.82 -5.39
CA ARG A 24 -11.32 6.42 -6.00
C ARG A 24 -11.30 6.74 -7.49
N LEU A 25 -10.93 5.77 -8.32
CA LEU A 25 -10.92 5.93 -9.77
C LEU A 25 -12.33 5.78 -10.34
N GLU A 26 -12.70 6.66 -11.27
CA GLU A 26 -13.92 6.49 -12.02
C GLU A 26 -13.85 5.24 -12.90
N LEU A 27 -14.96 4.51 -12.96
CA LEU A 27 -15.08 3.36 -13.85
C LEU A 27 -15.27 3.83 -15.29
N THR A 28 -14.55 3.18 -16.21
CA THR A 28 -14.76 3.35 -17.66
C THR A 28 -16.14 2.79 -18.07
N ARG A 29 -16.57 3.09 -19.30
CA ARG A 29 -17.83 2.53 -19.82
C ARG A 29 -17.83 1.00 -19.84
N GLU A 30 -16.70 0.41 -20.23
CA GLU A 30 -16.52 -1.05 -20.26
C GLU A 30 -16.58 -1.66 -18.86
N GLU A 31 -15.97 -1.02 -17.87
CA GLU A 31 -16.01 -1.48 -16.49
C GLU A 31 -17.38 -1.35 -15.85
N ARG A 32 -18.12 -0.30 -16.20
CA ARG A 32 -19.52 -0.17 -15.76
C ARG A 32 -20.37 -1.32 -16.31
N ARG A 33 -20.12 -1.75 -17.56
CA ARG A 33 -20.78 -2.90 -18.18
C ARG A 33 -20.36 -4.20 -17.49
N TRP A 34 -19.05 -4.46 -17.40
CA TRP A 34 -18.48 -5.59 -16.67
C TRP A 34 -19.07 -5.71 -15.27
N ARG A 35 -19.04 -4.65 -14.46
CA ARG A 35 -19.60 -4.63 -13.11
C ARG A 35 -21.07 -5.02 -13.08
N LYS A 36 -21.87 -4.55 -14.04
CA LYS A 36 -23.30 -4.89 -14.12
C LYS A 36 -23.48 -6.38 -14.38
N ASP A 37 -22.74 -6.92 -15.34
CA ASP A 37 -22.81 -8.33 -15.75
C ASP A 37 -22.31 -9.23 -14.61
N THR A 38 -21.14 -8.93 -14.04
CA THR A 38 -20.57 -9.65 -12.88
C THR A 38 -21.46 -9.57 -11.64
N SER A 39 -22.07 -8.41 -11.34
CA SER A 39 -23.00 -8.30 -10.20
C SER A 39 -24.22 -9.21 -10.36
N SER A 40 -24.69 -9.41 -11.60
CA SER A 40 -25.81 -10.29 -11.90
C SER A 40 -25.40 -11.76 -11.76
N PHE A 41 -24.22 -12.12 -12.29
CA PHE A 41 -23.60 -13.44 -12.11
C PHE A 41 -23.44 -13.83 -10.63
N LEU A 42 -22.89 -12.93 -9.80
CA LEU A 42 -22.73 -13.18 -8.36
C LEU A 42 -24.07 -13.35 -7.64
N TRP A 43 -25.07 -12.56 -8.01
CA TRP A 43 -26.41 -12.69 -7.44
C TRP A 43 -27.05 -14.03 -7.77
N GLU A 44 -26.94 -14.50 -9.03
CA GLU A 44 -27.46 -15.80 -9.46
C GLU A 44 -26.77 -16.97 -8.76
N ARG A 45 -25.44 -16.88 -8.60
CA ARG A 45 -24.66 -17.86 -7.83
C ARG A 45 -25.13 -17.93 -6.37
N ASN A 46 -25.20 -16.79 -5.68
CA ASN A 46 -25.63 -16.74 -4.27
C ASN A 46 -27.06 -17.28 -4.09
N ARG A 47 -27.96 -16.96 -5.01
CA ARG A 47 -29.32 -17.50 -5.01
C ARG A 47 -29.32 -19.03 -5.16
N SER A 48 -28.49 -19.55 -6.05
CA SER A 48 -28.39 -21.00 -6.31
C SER A 48 -27.81 -21.75 -5.11
N LEU A 49 -26.77 -21.21 -4.46
CA LEU A 49 -26.17 -21.78 -3.26
C LEU A 49 -27.16 -21.80 -2.07
N ASN A 50 -27.92 -20.73 -1.88
CA ASN A 50 -28.95 -20.67 -0.84
C ASN A 50 -30.12 -21.64 -1.11
N ALA A 51 -30.48 -21.86 -2.38
CA ALA A 51 -31.47 -22.87 -2.74
C ALA A 51 -30.95 -24.29 -2.43
N LEU A 52 -29.68 -24.58 -2.72
CA LEU A 52 -29.05 -25.88 -2.45
C LEU A 52 -28.90 -26.16 -0.94
N SER A 53 -28.56 -25.16 -0.13
CA SER A 53 -28.47 -25.30 1.33
C SER A 53 -29.84 -25.49 2.01
N GLN A 54 -30.91 -24.96 1.41
CA GLN A 54 -32.28 -25.24 1.85
C GLN A 54 -32.72 -26.67 1.49
N ILE A 55 -32.28 -27.19 0.35
CA ILE A 55 -32.54 -28.58 -0.06
C ILE A 55 -31.78 -29.57 0.83
N SER A 56 -30.51 -29.31 1.17
CA SER A 56 -29.74 -30.19 2.06
C SER A 56 -30.25 -30.20 3.51
N ASN A 57 -30.80 -29.08 3.99
CA ASN A 57 -31.46 -29.00 5.30
C ASN A 57 -32.84 -29.68 5.32
N ASN A 58 -33.51 -29.80 4.18
CA ASN A 58 -34.78 -30.53 4.07
C ASN A 58 -34.59 -32.06 4.09
N THR A 59 -33.38 -32.56 3.88
CA THR A 59 -33.05 -34.00 4.05
C THR A 59 -32.73 -34.37 5.51
N LEU A 60 -32.74 -33.40 6.45
CA LEU A 60 -32.43 -33.60 7.88
C LEU A 60 -33.56 -33.17 8.83
N LYS A 61 -34.81 -33.04 8.35
CA LYS A 61 -35.97 -32.75 9.21
C LYS A 61 -37.19 -33.61 8.89
N GLU A 62 -37.12 -34.89 9.27
CA GLU A 62 -38.29 -35.53 9.89
C GLU A 62 -38.20 -35.30 11.40
N LEU A 63 -39.04 -34.36 11.88
CA LEU A 63 -39.60 -34.19 13.23
C LEU A 63 -39.70 -32.69 13.57
N ARG A 64 -40.97 -32.28 13.81
CA ARG A 64 -41.51 -30.99 14.30
C ARG A 64 -41.94 -29.98 13.24
N THR A 65 -43.23 -30.11 12.90
CA THR A 65 -44.29 -29.10 12.67
C THR A 65 -44.06 -27.89 11.75
N PRO A 66 -45.11 -27.47 11.00
CA PRO A 66 -44.98 -26.65 9.81
C PRO A 66 -45.00 -25.16 10.15
N TYR A 67 -43.90 -24.46 9.86
CA TYR A 67 -43.95 -23.04 9.57
C TYR A 67 -43.57 -22.83 8.11
N HIS A 68 -44.56 -22.37 7.33
CA HIS A 68 -44.36 -21.70 6.06
C HIS A 68 -43.27 -20.64 6.18
N THR A 69 -42.27 -20.68 5.31
CA THR A 69 -41.86 -19.50 4.52
C THR A 69 -41.04 -19.96 3.32
N SER A 70 -41.70 -20.08 2.18
CA SER A 70 -41.09 -19.71 0.90
C SER A 70 -40.78 -18.21 0.95
N SER A 71 -39.57 -17.83 1.33
CA SER A 71 -39.16 -16.42 1.28
C SER A 71 -38.93 -16.03 -0.19
N SER A 72 -39.98 -15.54 -0.85
CA SER A 72 -39.85 -14.78 -2.09
C SER A 72 -38.99 -13.55 -1.79
N VAL A 73 -37.73 -13.54 -2.26
CA VAL A 73 -36.85 -12.36 -2.18
C VAL A 73 -37.61 -11.18 -2.78
N THR A 74 -37.89 -10.15 -1.97
CA THR A 74 -38.65 -9.01 -2.47
C THR A 74 -37.82 -8.25 -3.52
N SER A 75 -38.47 -7.51 -4.41
CA SER A 75 -37.76 -6.68 -5.40
C SER A 75 -36.84 -5.64 -4.76
N LYS A 76 -37.12 -5.25 -3.51
CA LYS A 76 -36.33 -4.33 -2.68
C LYS A 76 -35.07 -5.01 -2.15
N ASP A 77 -35.17 -6.24 -1.64
CA ASP A 77 -34.03 -7.00 -1.13
C ASP A 77 -33.02 -7.28 -2.24
N LYS A 78 -33.49 -7.68 -3.43
CA LYS A 78 -32.63 -7.87 -4.61
C LYS A 78 -31.86 -6.59 -4.96
N LYS A 79 -32.49 -5.42 -4.89
CA LYS A 79 -31.85 -4.14 -5.20
C LYS A 79 -30.77 -3.78 -4.17
N ASN A 80 -31.01 -4.03 -2.89
CA ASN A 80 -30.03 -3.78 -1.83
C ASN A 80 -28.81 -4.70 -1.96
N THR A 81 -29.00 -6.01 -2.11
CA THR A 81 -27.90 -6.95 -2.31
C THR A 81 -27.07 -6.64 -3.56
N LEU A 82 -27.72 -6.28 -4.68
CA LEU A 82 -27.00 -5.89 -5.90
C LEU A 82 -26.20 -4.59 -5.71
N ARG A 83 -26.68 -3.66 -4.88
CA ARG A 83 -25.94 -2.45 -4.55
C ARG A 83 -24.67 -2.78 -3.77
N GLU A 84 -24.79 -3.57 -2.71
CA GLU A 84 -23.66 -4.02 -1.90
C GLU A 84 -22.61 -4.78 -2.72
N LEU A 85 -23.04 -5.74 -3.55
CA LEU A 85 -22.14 -6.47 -4.46
C LEU A 85 -21.40 -5.53 -5.42
N ARG A 86 -22.07 -4.50 -5.94
CA ARG A 86 -21.44 -3.51 -6.83
C ARG A 86 -20.40 -2.68 -6.10
N GLU A 87 -20.65 -2.29 -4.86
CA GLU A 87 -19.68 -1.58 -4.02
C GLU A 87 -18.47 -2.46 -3.75
N GLN A 88 -18.67 -3.72 -3.33
CA GLN A 88 -17.59 -4.70 -3.15
C GLN A 88 -16.78 -4.96 -4.43
N LEU A 89 -17.44 -5.04 -5.60
CA LEU A 89 -16.80 -5.23 -6.90
C LEU A 89 -15.99 -3.99 -7.33
N ASN A 90 -16.48 -2.78 -7.06
CA ASN A 90 -15.70 -1.55 -7.31
C ASN A 90 -14.39 -1.58 -6.52
N ALA A 91 -14.47 -1.95 -5.23
CA ALA A 91 -13.29 -2.06 -4.38
C ALA A 91 -12.31 -3.12 -4.90
N THR A 92 -12.81 -4.30 -5.27
CA THR A 92 -11.98 -5.36 -5.87
C THR A 92 -11.32 -4.90 -7.17
N LEU A 93 -12.07 -4.23 -8.05
CA LEU A 93 -11.54 -3.73 -9.32
C LEU A 93 -10.41 -2.72 -9.12
N GLN A 94 -10.57 -1.78 -8.20
CA GLN A 94 -9.53 -0.80 -7.92
C GLN A 94 -8.26 -1.46 -7.38
N ILE A 95 -8.38 -2.48 -6.52
CA ILE A 95 -7.22 -3.26 -6.04
C ILE A 95 -6.59 -4.05 -7.18
N LEU A 96 -7.39 -4.71 -8.02
CA LEU A 96 -6.87 -5.45 -9.18
C LEU A 96 -6.09 -4.54 -10.12
N ARG A 97 -6.56 -3.30 -10.34
CA ARG A 97 -5.82 -2.28 -11.11
C ARG A 97 -4.48 -1.94 -10.45
N ILE A 98 -4.47 -1.66 -9.15
CA ILE A 98 -3.23 -1.36 -8.42
C ILE A 98 -2.25 -2.53 -8.49
N VAL A 99 -2.72 -3.75 -8.26
CA VAL A 99 -1.92 -4.97 -8.37
C VAL A 99 -1.37 -5.12 -9.78
N ASN A 100 -2.20 -4.93 -10.81
CA ASN A 100 -1.79 -5.01 -12.20
C ASN A 100 -0.70 -3.97 -12.52
N GLU A 101 -0.84 -2.73 -12.06
CA GLU A 101 0.15 -1.68 -12.30
C GLU A 101 1.46 -1.92 -11.53
N ILE A 102 1.40 -2.39 -10.27
CA ILE A 102 2.60 -2.82 -9.52
C ILE A 102 3.33 -3.93 -10.29
N LEU A 103 2.58 -4.92 -10.74
CA LEU A 103 3.11 -6.06 -11.46
C LEU A 103 3.69 -5.67 -12.83
N LYS A 104 3.07 -4.75 -13.55
CA LYS A 104 3.60 -4.16 -14.79
C LYS A 104 4.92 -3.43 -14.53
N VAL A 105 4.98 -2.61 -13.49
CA VAL A 105 6.24 -1.95 -13.11
C VAL A 105 7.32 -2.96 -12.74
N GLN A 106 6.97 -4.06 -12.08
CA GLN A 106 7.93 -5.06 -11.65
C GLN A 106 8.44 -5.96 -12.78
N TYR A 107 7.54 -6.42 -13.65
CA TYR A 107 7.80 -7.50 -14.63
C TYR A 107 7.64 -7.09 -16.09
N ASP A 108 6.98 -5.97 -16.37
CA ASP A 108 6.77 -5.40 -17.71
C ASP A 108 6.06 -6.33 -18.71
N SER A 109 5.07 -7.10 -18.23
CA SER A 109 4.28 -8.04 -19.05
C SER A 109 5.17 -8.94 -19.91
N PRO A 110 5.99 -9.80 -19.30
CA PRO A 110 7.11 -10.46 -19.97
C PRO A 110 6.64 -11.26 -21.19
N ASP A 111 7.48 -11.25 -22.21
CA ASP A 111 7.34 -12.15 -23.35
C ASP A 111 7.89 -13.53 -22.97
N TRP A 112 7.01 -14.52 -22.96
CA TRP A 112 7.37 -15.91 -22.68
C TRP A 112 7.74 -16.70 -23.93
N GLY A 113 7.96 -16.03 -25.06
CA GLY A 113 8.22 -16.65 -26.35
C GLY A 113 6.96 -17.20 -27.00
N ASN A 114 5.78 -16.71 -26.59
CA ASN A 114 4.51 -17.10 -27.20
C ASN A 114 4.46 -16.59 -28.65
N GLN A 115 3.83 -17.37 -29.52
CA GLN A 115 3.80 -17.15 -30.95
C GLN A 115 2.52 -16.42 -31.38
N PRO A 116 2.59 -15.56 -32.40
CA PRO A 116 1.43 -14.84 -32.92
C PRO A 116 0.50 -15.72 -33.76
N HIS A 117 0.97 -16.89 -34.21
CA HIS A 117 0.26 -17.83 -35.06
C HIS A 117 -0.25 -19.03 -34.26
N ILE A 118 -1.46 -19.51 -34.55
CA ILE A 118 -2.16 -20.55 -33.77
C ILE A 118 -1.40 -21.87 -33.80
N ILE A 119 -0.91 -22.27 -34.98
CA ILE A 119 -0.19 -23.55 -35.15
C ILE A 119 1.19 -23.45 -34.50
N ASP A 120 1.89 -22.33 -34.67
CA ASP A 120 3.19 -22.11 -34.04
C ASP A 120 3.06 -22.10 -32.50
N GLU A 121 2.01 -21.46 -31.96
CA GLU A 121 1.74 -21.41 -30.51
C GLU A 121 1.32 -22.77 -29.96
N LEU A 122 0.54 -23.54 -30.72
CA LEU A 122 0.19 -24.92 -30.38
C LEU A 122 1.46 -25.77 -30.23
N VAL A 123 2.35 -25.74 -31.24
CA VAL A 123 3.60 -26.50 -31.20
C VAL A 123 4.50 -26.00 -30.07
N PHE A 124 4.60 -24.68 -29.90
CA PHE A 124 5.34 -24.06 -28.80
C PHE A 124 4.88 -24.59 -27.43
N ILE A 125 3.57 -24.55 -27.14
CA ILE A 125 3.02 -25.03 -25.88
C ILE A 125 3.31 -26.52 -25.67
N LEU A 126 3.20 -27.35 -26.71
CA LEU A 126 3.54 -28.77 -26.62
C LEU A 126 5.03 -28.98 -26.29
N LEU A 127 5.92 -28.16 -26.84
CA LEU A 127 7.36 -28.18 -26.54
C LEU A 127 7.68 -27.74 -25.11
N THR A 128 6.96 -26.76 -24.56
CA THR A 128 7.19 -26.25 -23.18
C THR A 128 6.84 -27.26 -22.07
N ARG A 129 6.18 -28.38 -22.39
CA ARG A 129 5.79 -29.39 -21.40
C ARG A 129 7.02 -30.01 -20.73
N ARG A 130 7.19 -29.69 -19.44
CA ARG A 130 8.36 -30.08 -18.63
C ARG A 130 9.71 -29.68 -19.25
N SER A 131 9.74 -28.56 -19.96
CA SER A 131 10.97 -27.94 -20.48
C SER A 131 11.16 -26.55 -19.94
N LYS A 132 12.40 -26.07 -20.01
CA LYS A 132 12.67 -24.64 -19.90
C LYS A 132 12.11 -23.93 -21.13
N ILE A 133 11.71 -22.67 -20.96
CA ILE A 133 11.12 -21.89 -22.05
C ILE A 133 12.15 -21.65 -23.15
N GLU A 134 13.40 -21.41 -22.78
CA GLU A 134 14.51 -21.16 -23.69
C GLU A 134 14.76 -22.36 -24.62
N ASP A 135 14.61 -23.58 -24.09
CA ASP A 135 14.71 -24.81 -24.88
C ASP A 135 13.57 -24.90 -25.90
N ALA A 136 12.33 -24.62 -25.48
CA ALA A 136 11.18 -24.66 -26.38
C ALA A 136 11.28 -23.62 -27.51
N ILE A 137 11.73 -22.39 -27.21
CA ILE A 137 11.96 -21.33 -28.20
C ILE A 137 13.00 -21.79 -29.22
N ARG A 138 14.14 -22.30 -28.75
CA ARG A 138 15.22 -22.81 -29.62
C ARG A 138 14.73 -23.96 -30.49
N GLN A 139 14.01 -24.92 -29.92
CA GLN A 139 13.51 -26.09 -30.62
C GLN A 139 12.49 -25.72 -31.70
N LEU A 140 11.55 -24.80 -31.40
CA LEU A 140 10.61 -24.30 -32.38
C LEU A 140 11.32 -23.62 -33.55
N LYS A 141 12.32 -22.79 -33.26
CA LYS A 141 13.14 -22.14 -34.28
C LYS A 141 13.83 -23.16 -35.19
N ILE A 142 14.49 -24.18 -34.61
CA ILE A 142 15.15 -25.26 -35.38
C ILE A 142 14.15 -26.00 -36.26
N ILE A 143 12.94 -26.29 -35.76
CA ILE A 143 11.89 -26.94 -36.56
C ILE A 143 11.51 -26.07 -37.76
N ARG A 144 11.28 -24.76 -37.56
CA ARG A 144 10.90 -23.82 -38.62
C ARG A 144 12.01 -23.53 -39.62
N GLU A 145 13.27 -23.66 -39.22
CA GLU A 145 14.44 -23.58 -40.11
C GLU A 145 14.64 -24.86 -40.92
N THR A 146 14.26 -26.02 -40.36
CA THR A 146 14.42 -27.33 -41.00
C THR A 146 13.27 -27.65 -41.96
N TYR A 147 12.04 -27.26 -41.59
CA TYR A 147 10.82 -27.57 -42.33
C TYR A 147 10.12 -26.28 -42.75
N THR A 148 9.81 -26.16 -44.04
CA THR A 148 9.18 -24.96 -44.60
C THR A 148 7.69 -24.91 -44.25
N THR A 149 7.06 -26.09 -44.15
CA THR A 149 5.62 -26.22 -43.86
C THR A 149 5.36 -27.15 -42.68
N TRP A 150 4.27 -26.89 -41.95
CA TRP A 150 3.82 -27.80 -40.89
C TRP A 150 3.32 -29.16 -41.43
N VAL A 151 2.98 -29.23 -42.73
CA VAL A 151 2.66 -30.49 -43.41
C VAL A 151 3.88 -31.40 -43.48
N GLU A 152 5.09 -30.87 -43.71
CA GLU A 152 6.33 -31.67 -43.66
C GLU A 152 6.57 -32.24 -42.26
N VAL A 153 6.34 -31.42 -41.21
CA VAL A 153 6.47 -31.86 -39.81
C VAL A 153 5.46 -32.96 -39.46
N ALA A 154 4.22 -32.86 -39.97
CA ALA A 154 3.18 -33.87 -39.75
C ALA A 154 3.52 -35.25 -40.33
N HIS A 155 4.34 -35.30 -41.39
CA HIS A 155 4.69 -36.52 -42.13
C HIS A 155 6.14 -36.97 -41.96
N THR A 156 7.00 -36.18 -41.30
CA THR A 156 8.40 -36.56 -41.08
C THR A 156 8.51 -37.80 -40.19
N LEU A 157 9.63 -38.51 -40.28
CA LEU A 157 9.91 -39.65 -39.41
C LEU A 157 10.00 -39.17 -37.94
N PRO A 158 9.33 -39.83 -36.98
CA PRO A 158 9.35 -39.43 -35.57
C PRO A 158 10.75 -39.23 -35.02
N ASP A 159 11.70 -40.11 -35.37
CA ASP A 159 13.09 -40.01 -34.93
C ASP A 159 13.79 -38.75 -35.45
N LYS A 160 13.48 -38.30 -36.68
CA LYS A 160 14.04 -37.04 -37.21
C LYS A 160 13.53 -35.86 -36.40
N LEU A 161 12.23 -35.77 -36.15
CA LEU A 161 11.68 -34.69 -35.32
C LEU A 161 12.22 -34.76 -33.89
N LYS A 162 12.36 -35.96 -33.34
CA LYS A 162 12.94 -36.20 -32.01
C LYS A 162 14.33 -35.60 -31.88
N THR A 163 15.20 -35.79 -32.88
CA THR A 163 16.56 -35.24 -32.86
C THR A 163 16.58 -33.70 -32.79
N LEU A 164 15.62 -33.03 -33.42
CA LEU A 164 15.50 -31.56 -33.40
C LEU A 164 15.05 -31.03 -32.03
N ILE A 165 14.32 -31.83 -31.27
CA ILE A 165 13.76 -31.44 -29.96
C ILE A 165 14.47 -32.09 -28.76
N MET A 166 15.67 -32.64 -29.00
CA MET A 166 16.47 -33.26 -27.94
C MET A 166 16.83 -32.27 -26.83
N GLY A 167 16.93 -32.80 -25.60
CA GLY A 167 17.36 -32.04 -24.42
C GLY A 167 16.22 -31.32 -23.70
N GLY A 168 14.99 -31.40 -24.22
CA GLY A 168 13.81 -30.80 -23.59
C GLY A 168 13.07 -31.73 -22.61
N GLY A 169 13.35 -33.03 -22.61
CA GLY A 169 12.62 -34.04 -21.85
C GLY A 169 11.25 -34.39 -22.46
N LEU A 170 10.75 -35.60 -22.18
CA LEU A 170 9.50 -36.15 -22.73
C LEU A 170 9.44 -36.13 -24.27
N GLU A 171 10.58 -36.29 -24.94
CA GLU A 171 10.74 -36.10 -26.37
C GLU A 171 9.79 -37.00 -27.18
N ASP A 172 9.71 -38.29 -26.84
CA ASP A 172 8.82 -39.24 -27.52
C ASP A 172 7.34 -38.83 -27.44
N ALA A 173 6.90 -38.38 -26.26
CA ALA A 173 5.54 -37.91 -26.07
C ALA A 173 5.27 -36.60 -26.83
N LYS A 174 6.25 -35.69 -26.88
CA LYS A 174 6.13 -34.41 -27.59
C LYS A 174 6.05 -34.60 -29.10
N VAL A 175 6.95 -35.41 -29.67
CA VAL A 175 6.91 -35.77 -31.10
C VAL A 175 5.53 -36.31 -31.45
N LYS A 176 5.05 -37.29 -30.66
CA LYS A 176 3.72 -37.88 -30.86
C LYS A 176 2.62 -36.82 -30.82
N TYR A 177 2.57 -35.98 -29.79
CA TYR A 177 1.53 -34.96 -29.66
C TYR A 177 1.56 -33.91 -30.76
N ILE A 178 2.75 -33.46 -31.17
CA ILE A 178 2.91 -32.50 -32.26
C ILE A 178 2.39 -33.11 -33.56
N GLN A 179 2.87 -34.29 -33.93
CA GLN A 179 2.51 -34.92 -35.20
C GLN A 179 1.01 -35.29 -35.25
N GLU A 180 0.47 -35.90 -34.19
CA GLU A 180 -0.96 -36.22 -34.14
C GLU A 180 -1.84 -34.97 -34.17
N SER A 181 -1.43 -33.87 -33.52
CA SER A 181 -2.18 -32.60 -33.56
C SER A 181 -2.20 -32.00 -34.96
N LEU A 182 -1.04 -31.95 -35.63
CA LEU A 182 -0.92 -31.45 -37.00
C LEU A 182 -1.71 -32.31 -37.99
N GLN A 183 -1.70 -33.64 -37.83
CA GLN A 183 -2.51 -34.55 -38.64
C GLN A 183 -4.01 -34.34 -38.44
N ARG A 184 -4.49 -34.09 -37.21
CA ARG A 184 -5.90 -33.76 -36.94
C ARG A 184 -6.32 -32.44 -37.57
N ILE A 185 -5.45 -31.42 -37.53
CA ILE A 185 -5.68 -30.15 -38.23
C ILE A 185 -5.82 -30.40 -39.74
N LEU A 186 -4.88 -31.15 -40.33
CA LEU A 186 -4.90 -31.50 -41.75
C LEU A 186 -6.17 -32.27 -42.14
N GLN A 187 -6.62 -33.22 -41.32
CA GLN A 187 -7.84 -33.99 -41.55
C GLN A 187 -9.10 -33.12 -41.49
N LYS A 188 -9.15 -32.13 -40.58
CA LYS A 188 -10.32 -31.28 -40.39
C LYS A 188 -10.45 -30.19 -41.45
N PHE A 189 -9.32 -29.57 -41.83
CA PHE A 189 -9.32 -28.39 -42.71
C PHE A 189 -8.79 -28.67 -44.11
N GLY A 190 -8.22 -29.85 -44.37
CA GLY A 190 -7.64 -30.24 -45.65
C GLY A 190 -6.25 -29.65 -45.93
N ARG A 191 -5.81 -28.66 -45.13
CA ARG A 191 -4.47 -28.07 -45.13
C ARG A 191 -4.07 -27.69 -43.70
N ILE A 192 -2.83 -27.25 -43.52
CA ILE A 192 -2.33 -26.71 -42.23
C ILE A 192 -1.91 -25.26 -42.49
N ASP A 193 -2.86 -24.34 -42.44
CA ASP A 193 -2.66 -22.92 -42.73
C ASP A 193 -3.37 -22.02 -41.70
N GLU A 194 -2.76 -20.90 -41.33
CA GLU A 194 -3.35 -19.96 -40.37
C GLU A 194 -4.69 -19.38 -40.85
N ASN A 195 -4.90 -19.27 -42.17
CA ASN A 195 -6.15 -18.76 -42.73
C ASN A 195 -7.36 -19.67 -42.43
N ASP A 196 -7.12 -20.94 -42.09
CA ASP A 196 -8.21 -21.88 -41.75
C ASP A 196 -8.94 -21.49 -40.48
N PHE A 197 -8.30 -20.71 -39.60
CA PHE A 197 -8.86 -20.30 -38.32
C PHE A 197 -9.56 -18.93 -38.37
N VAL A 198 -9.42 -18.16 -39.46
CA VAL A 198 -9.94 -16.79 -39.56
C VAL A 198 -11.48 -16.74 -39.40
N GLY A 199 -12.20 -17.69 -39.99
CA GLY A 199 -13.66 -17.77 -39.93
C GLY A 199 -14.24 -18.52 -38.72
N ILE A 200 -13.39 -19.10 -37.87
CA ILE A 200 -13.83 -19.90 -36.72
C ILE A 200 -13.99 -18.99 -35.50
N SER A 201 -15.07 -19.12 -34.74
CA SER A 201 -15.25 -18.37 -33.50
C SER A 201 -14.25 -18.81 -32.42
N ASN A 202 -14.01 -17.99 -31.40
CA ASN A 202 -13.10 -18.37 -30.30
C ASN A 202 -13.61 -19.60 -29.54
N GLU A 203 -14.93 -19.74 -29.39
CA GLU A 203 -15.58 -20.89 -28.75
C GLU A 203 -15.40 -22.17 -29.58
N GLN A 204 -15.65 -22.08 -30.89
CA GLN A 204 -15.46 -23.22 -31.80
C GLN A 204 -13.99 -23.66 -31.85
N LEU A 205 -13.06 -22.70 -31.85
CA LEU A 205 -11.64 -22.99 -31.81
C LEU A 205 -11.22 -23.59 -30.46
N TYR A 206 -11.75 -23.08 -29.35
CA TYR A 206 -11.50 -23.64 -28.02
C TYR A 206 -11.90 -25.12 -27.94
N GLU A 207 -13.12 -25.46 -28.37
CA GLU A 207 -13.60 -26.84 -28.38
C GLU A 207 -12.75 -27.73 -29.29
N PHE A 208 -12.34 -27.24 -30.46
CA PHE A 208 -11.43 -27.98 -31.32
C PHE A 208 -10.05 -28.21 -30.68
N LEU A 209 -9.48 -27.20 -30.01
CA LEU A 209 -8.18 -27.33 -29.35
C LEU A 209 -8.22 -28.37 -28.22
N LEU A 210 -9.34 -28.50 -27.50
CA LEU A 210 -9.55 -29.55 -26.49
C LEU A 210 -9.54 -30.96 -27.06
N GLU A 211 -9.87 -31.12 -28.35
CA GLU A 211 -9.79 -32.41 -29.03
C GLU A 211 -8.33 -32.80 -29.33
N LEU A 212 -7.37 -31.88 -29.29
CA LEU A 212 -5.98 -32.15 -29.67
C LEU A 212 -5.20 -32.88 -28.56
N PRO A 213 -4.35 -33.87 -28.91
CA PRO A 213 -3.62 -34.64 -27.92
C PRO A 213 -2.62 -33.77 -27.17
N GLY A 214 -2.71 -33.81 -25.84
CA GLY A 214 -1.84 -33.05 -24.97
C GLY A 214 -2.20 -31.56 -24.83
N VAL A 215 -3.34 -31.13 -25.36
CA VAL A 215 -3.88 -29.77 -25.21
C VAL A 215 -5.06 -29.82 -24.23
N GLY A 216 -4.94 -29.10 -23.11
CA GLY A 216 -6.01 -28.98 -22.12
C GLY A 216 -6.71 -27.61 -22.16
N PRO A 217 -7.69 -27.37 -21.26
CA PRO A 217 -8.39 -26.09 -21.10
C PRO A 217 -7.45 -24.90 -21.02
N LYS A 218 -6.48 -24.97 -20.09
CA LYS A 218 -5.43 -23.96 -19.92
C LYS A 218 -4.68 -23.69 -21.23
N SER A 219 -4.17 -24.75 -21.86
CA SER A 219 -3.37 -24.61 -23.10
C SER A 219 -4.21 -23.98 -24.20
N SER A 220 -5.48 -24.37 -24.33
CA SER A 220 -6.42 -23.78 -25.30
C SER A 220 -6.64 -22.30 -25.02
N ALA A 221 -6.85 -21.91 -23.75
CA ALA A 221 -6.97 -20.52 -23.35
C ALA A 221 -5.69 -19.71 -23.62
N CYS A 222 -4.50 -20.28 -23.40
CA CYS A 222 -3.22 -19.63 -23.74
C CYS A 222 -3.10 -19.39 -25.25
N ILE A 223 -3.41 -20.39 -26.09
CA ILE A 223 -3.37 -20.25 -27.56
C ILE A 223 -4.29 -19.09 -28.00
N LEU A 224 -5.53 -19.07 -27.51
CA LEU A 224 -6.48 -18.02 -27.85
C LEU A 224 -6.03 -16.64 -27.36
N MET A 225 -5.53 -16.55 -26.12
CA MET A 225 -5.03 -15.31 -25.55
C MET A 225 -3.84 -14.75 -26.34
N TYR A 226 -2.87 -15.58 -26.70
CA TYR A 226 -1.62 -15.11 -27.30
C TYR A 226 -1.66 -14.98 -28.83
N ALA A 227 -2.26 -15.95 -29.53
CA ALA A 227 -2.31 -15.93 -30.99
C ALA A 227 -3.51 -15.14 -31.55
N ARG A 228 -4.66 -15.13 -30.85
CA ARG A 228 -5.87 -14.40 -31.31
C ARG A 228 -6.16 -13.12 -30.54
N ASN A 229 -5.34 -12.77 -29.54
CA ASN A 229 -5.63 -11.70 -28.59
C ASN A 229 -7.05 -11.81 -28.02
N ALA A 230 -7.51 -13.05 -27.81
CA ALA A 230 -8.87 -13.32 -27.37
C ALA A 230 -9.07 -12.84 -25.94
N ASP A 231 -10.27 -12.34 -25.66
CA ASP A 231 -10.66 -11.88 -24.34
C ASP A 231 -10.98 -13.06 -23.41
N ILE A 232 -9.94 -13.80 -23.01
CA ILE A 232 -9.99 -14.96 -22.11
C ILE A 232 -9.02 -14.77 -20.93
N PHE A 233 -9.08 -15.63 -19.92
CA PHE A 233 -8.08 -15.65 -18.84
C PHE A 233 -7.67 -17.11 -18.55
N PRO A 234 -6.48 -17.55 -18.99
CA PRO A 234 -6.05 -18.91 -18.72
C PRO A 234 -5.89 -19.11 -17.22
N ALA A 235 -6.61 -20.09 -16.68
CA ALA A 235 -6.40 -20.54 -15.33
C ALA A 235 -5.03 -21.24 -15.28
N ASP A 236 -3.98 -20.60 -14.77
CA ASP A 236 -2.70 -21.29 -14.53
C ASP A 236 -2.57 -21.62 -13.04
N THR A 237 -1.92 -22.72 -12.68
CA THR A 237 -1.63 -23.07 -11.28
C THR A 237 -0.92 -21.96 -10.50
N HIS A 238 -0.01 -21.21 -11.14
CA HIS A 238 0.65 -20.02 -10.61
C HIS A 238 -0.38 -18.89 -10.41
N CYS A 239 -1.18 -18.57 -11.43
CA CYS A 239 -2.19 -17.52 -11.33
C CYS A 239 -3.23 -17.82 -10.25
N ILE A 240 -3.79 -19.04 -10.22
CA ILE A 240 -4.73 -19.49 -9.20
C ILE A 240 -4.13 -19.39 -7.81
N ARG A 241 -2.91 -19.91 -7.60
CA ARG A 241 -2.25 -19.85 -6.30
C ARG A 241 -2.05 -18.41 -5.84
N VAL A 242 -1.56 -17.54 -6.71
CA VAL A 242 -1.34 -16.14 -6.39
C VAL A 242 -2.68 -15.47 -6.06
N LEU A 243 -3.70 -15.61 -6.90
CA LEU A 243 -5.02 -15.00 -6.69
C LEU A 243 -5.71 -15.50 -5.40
N ASN A 244 -5.60 -16.79 -5.09
CA ASN A 244 -6.08 -17.34 -3.82
C ASN A 244 -5.37 -16.75 -2.60
N ARG A 245 -4.04 -16.58 -2.67
CA ARG A 245 -3.24 -15.99 -1.59
C ARG A 245 -3.47 -14.49 -1.43
N LEU A 246 -3.67 -13.78 -2.53
CA LEU A 246 -4.13 -12.39 -2.52
C LEU A 246 -5.52 -12.31 -1.87
N GLY A 247 -6.41 -13.26 -2.18
CA GLY A 247 -7.68 -13.47 -1.46
C GLY A 247 -8.81 -12.52 -1.88
N PHE A 248 -8.66 -11.75 -2.96
CA PHE A 248 -9.65 -10.75 -3.42
C PHE A 248 -11.03 -11.33 -3.72
N PHE A 249 -11.07 -12.61 -4.11
CA PHE A 249 -12.30 -13.29 -4.51
C PHE A 249 -12.87 -14.20 -3.42
N LYS A 250 -12.14 -14.44 -2.32
CA LYS A 250 -12.62 -15.24 -1.18
C LYS A 250 -13.90 -14.68 -0.59
N LYS A 251 -14.02 -13.34 -0.53
CA LYS A 251 -15.22 -12.64 -0.05
C LYS A 251 -16.48 -12.92 -0.85
N PHE A 252 -16.33 -13.32 -2.12
CA PHE A 252 -17.44 -13.73 -2.98
C PHE A 252 -17.61 -15.26 -3.01
N GLY A 253 -16.93 -15.99 -2.11
CA GLY A 253 -16.98 -17.43 -2.01
C GLY A 253 -16.25 -18.18 -3.12
N PHE A 254 -15.20 -17.58 -3.71
CA PHE A 254 -14.34 -18.27 -4.67
C PHE A 254 -13.00 -18.64 -4.03
N GLU A 255 -12.73 -19.94 -4.05
CA GLU A 255 -11.43 -20.54 -3.79
C GLU A 255 -11.23 -21.66 -4.80
N TRP A 256 -10.09 -21.65 -5.48
CA TRP A 256 -9.80 -22.60 -6.54
C TRP A 256 -8.68 -23.55 -6.15
N ASP A 257 -8.77 -24.79 -6.58
CA ASP A 257 -7.74 -25.80 -6.36
C ASP A 257 -7.43 -26.53 -7.69
N GLN A 258 -6.58 -27.56 -7.62
CA GLN A 258 -6.27 -28.34 -8.80
C GLN A 258 -7.45 -29.16 -9.32
N ALA A 259 -8.43 -29.49 -8.47
CA ALA A 259 -9.58 -30.31 -8.82
C ALA A 259 -10.68 -29.50 -9.56
N ASN A 260 -10.79 -28.20 -9.32
CA ASN A 260 -11.82 -27.33 -9.90
C ASN A 260 -11.31 -26.35 -10.97
N HIS A 261 -10.16 -26.64 -11.58
CA HIS A 261 -9.45 -25.77 -12.52
C HIS A 261 -10.29 -25.26 -13.72
N LYS A 262 -11.13 -26.11 -14.32
CA LYS A 262 -12.07 -25.71 -15.39
C LYS A 262 -13.11 -24.70 -14.90
N GLN A 263 -13.56 -24.83 -13.66
CA GLN A 263 -14.48 -23.87 -13.04
C GLN A 263 -13.76 -22.56 -12.76
N ALA A 264 -12.49 -22.61 -12.32
CA ALA A 264 -11.67 -21.43 -12.10
C ALA A 264 -11.54 -20.57 -13.36
N GLU A 265 -11.33 -21.18 -14.53
CA GLU A 265 -11.26 -20.43 -15.80
C GLU A 265 -12.55 -19.66 -16.10
N LYS A 266 -13.71 -20.31 -15.93
CA LYS A 266 -15.02 -19.68 -16.11
C LYS A 266 -15.27 -18.56 -15.11
N ASP A 267 -14.94 -18.79 -13.84
CA ASP A 267 -15.10 -17.80 -12.78
C ASP A 267 -14.22 -16.57 -13.02
N LEU A 268 -12.92 -16.79 -13.29
CA LEU A 268 -11.94 -15.72 -13.52
C LEU A 268 -12.29 -14.87 -14.74
N LEU A 269 -12.85 -15.48 -15.79
CA LEU A 269 -13.37 -14.74 -16.94
C LEU A 269 -14.45 -13.73 -16.52
N GLN A 270 -15.34 -14.08 -15.60
CA GLN A 270 -16.38 -13.17 -15.12
C GLN A 270 -15.83 -12.14 -14.11
N LEU A 271 -14.82 -12.53 -13.33
CA LEU A 271 -14.30 -11.77 -12.20
C LEU A 271 -13.15 -10.82 -12.55
N ILE A 272 -12.47 -11.01 -13.68
CA ILE A 272 -11.38 -10.14 -14.14
C ILE A 272 -11.87 -9.33 -15.35
N PRO A 273 -11.77 -7.99 -15.32
CA PRO A 273 -12.15 -7.14 -16.44
C PRO A 273 -11.32 -7.44 -17.71
N PRO A 274 -11.93 -7.43 -18.90
CA PRO A 274 -11.28 -7.71 -20.18
C PRO A 274 -9.93 -7.01 -20.39
N HIS A 275 -9.92 -5.69 -20.24
CA HIS A 275 -8.79 -4.81 -20.56
C HIS A 275 -7.50 -5.06 -19.75
N ILE A 276 -7.55 -5.84 -18.66
CA ILE A 276 -6.35 -6.19 -17.88
C ILE A 276 -5.96 -7.66 -17.96
N ARG A 277 -6.76 -8.53 -18.61
CA ARG A 277 -6.59 -10.00 -18.52
C ARG A 277 -5.22 -10.48 -18.99
N SER A 278 -4.79 -10.04 -20.17
CA SER A 278 -3.53 -10.49 -20.77
C SER A 278 -2.32 -10.07 -19.95
N ASP A 279 -2.23 -8.77 -19.61
CA ASP A 279 -1.15 -8.23 -18.77
C ASP A 279 -1.13 -8.89 -17.39
N LEU A 280 -2.29 -8.95 -16.72
CA LEU A 280 -2.39 -9.54 -15.39
C LEU A 280 -1.96 -11.01 -15.43
N HIS A 281 -2.40 -11.78 -16.43
CA HIS A 281 -2.02 -13.17 -16.59
C HIS A 281 -0.50 -13.33 -16.73
N ARG A 282 0.14 -12.61 -17.66
CA ARG A 282 1.59 -12.67 -17.89
C ARG A 282 2.40 -12.33 -16.64
N ASN A 283 2.00 -11.29 -15.92
CA ASN A 283 2.73 -10.86 -14.72
C ASN A 283 2.46 -11.75 -13.50
N LEU A 284 1.25 -12.32 -13.36
CA LEU A 284 0.97 -13.32 -12.32
C LEU A 284 1.78 -14.60 -12.53
N LEU A 285 2.00 -15.02 -13.77
CA LEU A 285 2.92 -16.13 -14.09
C LEU A 285 4.34 -15.82 -13.61
N ALA A 286 4.85 -14.62 -13.89
CA ALA A 286 6.18 -14.19 -13.47
C ALA A 286 6.31 -14.23 -11.94
N LEU A 287 5.39 -13.56 -11.23
CA LEU A 287 5.35 -13.54 -9.78
C LEU A 287 5.24 -14.94 -9.17
N GLY A 288 4.37 -15.78 -9.73
CA GLY A 288 4.13 -17.13 -9.27
C GLY A 288 5.32 -18.08 -9.48
N ARG A 289 6.19 -17.80 -10.44
CA ARG A 289 7.43 -18.57 -10.69
C ARG A 289 8.58 -18.09 -9.82
N GLU A 290 8.73 -16.77 -9.66
CA GLU A 290 9.87 -16.15 -8.98
C GLU A 290 9.70 -16.13 -7.45
N LEU A 291 8.58 -15.60 -6.95
CA LEU A 291 8.43 -15.27 -5.52
C LEU A 291 7.32 -16.07 -4.83
N CYS A 292 6.14 -16.17 -5.44
CA CYS A 292 4.97 -16.82 -4.85
C CYS A 292 4.98 -18.34 -5.10
N LYS A 293 6.03 -19.00 -4.60
CA LYS A 293 6.28 -20.45 -4.74
C LYS A 293 5.27 -21.27 -3.96
N GLN A 294 5.04 -22.52 -4.38
CA GLN A 294 4.13 -23.44 -3.68
C GLN A 294 4.56 -23.59 -2.22
N ASP A 295 5.82 -23.98 -2.02
CA ASP A 295 6.46 -24.12 -0.72
C ASP A 295 7.43 -22.96 -0.50
N LYS A 296 7.45 -22.42 0.72
CA LYS A 296 8.34 -21.31 1.16
C LYS A 296 8.31 -20.09 0.22
N PRO A 297 7.16 -19.39 0.10
CA PRO A 297 7.08 -18.18 -0.71
C PRO A 297 7.99 -17.07 -0.14
N LEU A 298 8.60 -16.28 -1.02
CA LEU A 298 9.49 -15.17 -0.67
C LEU A 298 8.68 -13.88 -0.43
N CYS A 299 7.74 -13.92 0.52
CA CYS A 299 6.75 -12.84 0.69
C CYS A 299 7.35 -11.49 1.07
N GLU A 300 8.45 -11.46 1.85
CA GLU A 300 9.12 -10.21 2.23
C GLU A 300 9.69 -9.45 1.02
N GLN A 301 10.03 -10.17 -0.06
CA GLN A 301 10.52 -9.60 -1.32
C GLN A 301 9.39 -9.24 -2.30
N CYS A 302 8.14 -9.57 -1.97
CA CYS A 302 7.01 -9.36 -2.87
C CYS A 302 6.46 -7.93 -2.75
N GLU A 303 6.35 -7.21 -3.86
CA GLU A 303 5.77 -5.86 -3.91
C GLU A 303 4.26 -5.85 -3.60
N LEU A 304 3.60 -7.01 -3.75
CA LEU A 304 2.18 -7.15 -3.41
C LEU A 304 1.94 -7.49 -1.93
N ARG A 305 2.98 -7.60 -1.09
CA ARG A 305 2.84 -8.10 0.29
C ARG A 305 1.82 -7.33 1.13
N LYS A 306 1.73 -6.01 0.95
CA LYS A 306 0.74 -5.14 1.65
C LYS A 306 -0.71 -5.39 1.21
N PHE A 307 -0.91 -5.95 0.02
CA PHE A 307 -2.20 -6.31 -0.54
C PHE A 307 -2.50 -7.82 -0.44
N CYS A 308 -1.60 -8.61 0.16
CA CYS A 308 -1.67 -10.06 0.17
C CYS A 308 -2.21 -10.58 1.51
N ASN A 309 -3.40 -11.18 1.47
CA ASN A 309 -4.03 -11.75 2.67
C ASN A 309 -3.23 -12.89 3.29
N HIS A 310 -2.57 -13.72 2.47
CA HIS A 310 -1.68 -14.76 2.97
C HIS A 310 -0.50 -14.20 3.77
N TYR A 311 0.10 -13.11 3.29
CA TYR A 311 1.21 -12.46 4.01
C TYR A 311 0.71 -11.79 5.29
N ARG A 312 -0.41 -11.07 5.24
CA ARG A 312 -1.06 -10.49 6.42
C ARG A 312 -1.30 -11.54 7.50
N GLN A 313 -1.89 -12.67 7.16
CA GLN A 313 -2.11 -13.77 8.11
C GLN A 313 -0.79 -14.25 8.72
N GLN A 314 0.25 -14.48 7.91
CA GLN A 314 1.57 -14.86 8.44
C GLN A 314 2.16 -13.82 9.40
N GLN A 315 1.96 -12.53 9.15
CA GLN A 315 2.43 -11.47 10.04
C GLN A 315 1.63 -11.44 11.35
N GLN A 316 0.30 -11.57 11.26
CA GLN A 316 -0.58 -11.62 12.42
C GLN A 316 -0.32 -12.85 13.29
N ASP A 317 -0.06 -14.02 12.70
CA ASP A 317 0.27 -15.24 13.44
C ASP A 317 1.61 -15.09 14.18
N ARG A 318 2.62 -14.51 13.53
CA ARG A 318 3.90 -14.16 14.17
C ARG A 318 3.71 -13.16 15.29
N HIS A 319 2.93 -12.11 15.03
CA HIS A 319 2.60 -11.10 16.02
C HIS A 319 1.86 -11.71 17.22
N ALA A 320 0.91 -12.62 17.01
CA ALA A 320 0.15 -13.24 18.09
C ALA A 320 1.01 -14.19 18.96
N THR A 321 2.02 -14.84 18.38
CA THR A 321 2.86 -15.83 19.07
C THR A 321 4.03 -15.22 19.85
N ASP A 322 4.41 -13.98 19.55
CA ASP A 322 5.45 -13.25 20.28
C ASP A 322 4.92 -12.75 21.65
N ARG A 323 5.18 -13.54 22.70
CA ARG A 323 4.69 -13.30 24.06
C ARG A 323 5.62 -12.44 24.90
N ASP A 324 6.92 -12.47 24.61
CA ASP A 324 7.96 -11.83 25.41
C ASP A 324 8.25 -10.39 24.96
N ALA A 325 7.69 -9.95 23.83
CA ALA A 325 7.84 -8.58 23.35
C ALA A 325 7.11 -7.54 24.23
N TYR A 326 7.81 -6.44 24.48
CA TYR A 326 7.27 -5.24 25.11
C TYR A 326 6.12 -4.64 24.29
N ILE A 327 5.05 -4.26 24.97
CA ILE A 327 3.76 -3.90 24.38
C ILE A 327 3.60 -2.39 24.34
N ALA A 328 3.17 -1.89 23.17
CA ALA A 328 2.83 -0.49 23.00
C ALA A 328 1.41 -0.28 22.49
N ILE A 329 0.83 0.87 22.83
CA ILE A 329 -0.43 1.37 22.27
C ILE A 329 -0.18 2.79 21.73
N ASP A 330 -0.64 3.07 20.51
CA ASP A 330 -0.45 4.35 19.80
C ASP A 330 -1.78 5.12 19.67
N MET A 331 -1.94 6.17 20.46
CA MET A 331 -3.09 7.08 20.44
C MET A 331 -2.81 8.23 19.46
N PHE A 332 -3.83 8.64 18.70
CA PHE A 332 -3.66 9.64 17.63
C PHE A 332 -2.63 9.18 16.59
N CYS A 333 -2.70 7.90 16.20
CA CYS A 333 -1.62 7.23 15.48
C CYS A 333 -1.36 7.83 14.09
N GLY A 334 -2.32 8.59 13.54
CA GLY A 334 -2.28 9.14 12.19
C GLY A 334 -1.94 8.05 11.18
N ALA A 335 -1.03 8.37 10.27
CA ALA A 335 -0.56 7.41 9.28
C ALA A 335 0.35 6.30 9.85
N GLY A 336 0.65 6.30 11.15
CA GLY A 336 1.45 5.28 11.83
C GLY A 336 2.95 5.55 11.85
N GLY A 337 3.39 6.81 11.78
CA GLY A 337 4.81 7.16 11.85
C GLY A 337 5.46 6.80 13.19
N PHE A 338 4.76 7.08 14.30
CA PHE A 338 5.22 6.72 15.64
C PHE A 338 5.24 5.19 15.81
N SER A 339 4.12 4.52 15.53
CA SER A 339 4.04 3.05 15.46
C SER A 339 5.17 2.40 14.65
N LEU A 340 5.49 2.90 13.45
CA LEU A 340 6.57 2.34 12.63
C LEU A 340 7.92 2.43 13.35
N GLY A 341 8.22 3.56 13.99
CA GLY A 341 9.44 3.73 14.77
C GLY A 341 9.50 2.82 15.99
N LEU A 342 8.40 2.70 16.75
CA LEU A 342 8.32 1.80 17.90
C LEU A 342 8.55 0.34 17.51
N ARG A 343 7.96 -0.09 16.39
CA ARG A 343 8.18 -1.44 15.85
C ARG A 343 9.63 -1.69 15.46
N ARG A 344 10.29 -0.71 14.82
CA ARG A 344 11.73 -0.79 14.52
C ARG A 344 12.58 -0.86 15.78
N ALA A 345 12.17 -0.18 16.85
CA ALA A 345 12.86 -0.26 18.14
C ALA A 345 12.71 -1.62 18.83
N GLY A 346 11.67 -2.40 18.49
CA GLY A 346 11.40 -3.72 19.06
C GLY A 346 10.09 -3.82 19.87
N PHE A 347 9.28 -2.76 19.92
CA PHE A 347 7.96 -2.83 20.54
C PHE A 347 6.96 -3.57 19.64
N LYS A 348 6.08 -4.31 20.30
CA LYS A 348 4.87 -4.88 19.74
C LYS A 348 3.71 -3.93 19.96
N VAL A 349 3.35 -3.17 18.93
CA VAL A 349 2.15 -2.32 18.98
C VAL A 349 0.92 -3.23 18.93
N ILE A 350 0.00 -3.11 19.88
CA ILE A 350 -1.20 -3.98 19.95
C ILE A 350 -2.52 -3.25 19.70
N ALA A 351 -2.50 -1.92 19.73
CA ALA A 351 -3.64 -1.10 19.37
C ALA A 351 -3.17 0.26 18.83
N ALA A 352 -3.90 0.77 17.84
CA ALA A 352 -3.68 2.09 17.29
C ALA A 352 -5.03 2.79 17.08
N VAL A 353 -5.15 4.06 17.48
CA VAL A 353 -6.41 4.80 17.49
C VAL A 353 -6.25 6.13 16.76
N ASP A 354 -7.14 6.42 15.81
CA ASP A 354 -7.23 7.71 15.14
C ASP A 354 -8.63 7.91 14.55
N ASN A 355 -9.10 9.16 14.47
CA ASN A 355 -10.43 9.46 13.93
C ASN A 355 -10.42 9.79 12.42
N SER A 356 -9.24 9.87 11.80
CA SER A 356 -9.09 10.16 10.37
C SER A 356 -9.23 8.87 9.55
N PRO A 357 -10.29 8.73 8.74
CA PRO A 357 -10.49 7.52 7.96
C PRO A 357 -9.35 7.28 6.96
N ASP A 358 -8.79 8.35 6.37
CA ASP A 358 -7.67 8.25 5.43
C ASP A 358 -6.39 7.76 6.12
N ALA A 359 -6.12 8.23 7.33
CA ALA A 359 -4.95 7.86 8.11
C ALA A 359 -5.05 6.41 8.59
N ILE A 360 -6.22 5.98 9.07
CA ILE A 360 -6.49 4.59 9.45
C ILE A 360 -6.34 3.64 8.26
N ARG A 361 -6.78 4.05 7.06
CA ARG A 361 -6.56 3.24 5.84
C ARG A 361 -5.08 3.09 5.52
N THR A 362 -4.32 4.17 5.61
CA THR A 362 -2.85 4.13 5.48
C THR A 362 -2.24 3.21 6.54
N TYR A 363 -2.67 3.32 7.79
CA TYR A 363 -2.17 2.48 8.89
C TYR A 363 -2.39 0.99 8.59
N ARG A 364 -3.64 0.58 8.34
CA ARG A 364 -3.98 -0.84 8.05
C ARG A 364 -3.18 -1.41 6.89
N LEU A 365 -2.93 -0.63 5.85
CA LEU A 365 -2.17 -1.08 4.68
C LEU A 365 -0.68 -1.31 4.98
N ASN A 366 -0.10 -0.50 5.87
CA ASN A 366 1.33 -0.53 6.17
C ASN A 366 1.71 -1.39 7.38
N HIS A 367 0.76 -1.73 8.24
CA HIS A 367 0.94 -2.58 9.43
C HIS A 367 0.14 -3.90 9.27
N PRO A 368 0.56 -4.81 8.37
CA PRO A 368 -0.16 -6.05 8.09
C PRO A 368 -0.13 -7.06 9.25
N ASP A 369 0.77 -6.89 10.19
CA ASP A 369 0.83 -7.66 11.44
C ASP A 369 -0.28 -7.29 12.43
N MET A 370 -0.85 -6.09 12.30
CA MET A 370 -1.92 -5.63 13.15
C MET A 370 -3.25 -6.30 12.75
N PRO A 371 -3.94 -6.97 13.69
CA PRO A 371 -5.34 -7.30 13.52
C PRO A 371 -6.13 -6.02 13.31
N ASP A 372 -7.09 -6.04 12.40
CA ASP A 372 -7.75 -4.81 12.02
C ASP A 372 -8.77 -4.30 13.06
N ASP A 373 -9.24 -5.17 13.96
CA ASP A 373 -10.02 -4.77 15.13
C ASP A 373 -9.16 -4.00 16.16
N ALA A 374 -7.85 -4.21 16.14
CA ALA A 374 -6.86 -3.45 16.89
C ALA A 374 -6.48 -2.10 16.25
N VAL A 375 -6.86 -1.86 14.99
CA VAL A 375 -6.72 -0.54 14.34
C VAL A 375 -8.08 0.17 14.40
N ILE A 376 -8.23 1.07 15.35
CA ILE A 376 -9.51 1.65 15.78
C ILE A 376 -9.72 3.00 15.11
N GLU A 377 -10.74 3.08 14.26
CA GLU A 377 -11.26 4.35 13.75
C GLU A 377 -12.27 4.89 14.75
N GLY A 378 -11.92 5.93 15.51
CA GLY A 378 -12.76 6.43 16.60
C GLY A 378 -12.16 7.62 17.34
N ASP A 379 -12.94 8.18 18.26
CA ASP A 379 -12.49 9.24 19.16
C ASP A 379 -11.87 8.62 20.42
N VAL A 380 -10.75 9.17 20.89
CA VAL A 380 -10.09 8.68 22.11
C VAL A 380 -10.95 8.88 23.37
N ARG A 381 -11.97 9.73 23.31
CA ARG A 381 -12.92 10.00 24.39
C ARG A 381 -14.06 8.98 24.46
N ASP A 382 -14.12 8.04 23.52
CA ASP A 382 -15.20 7.06 23.45
C ASP A 382 -15.22 6.15 24.69
N ILE A 383 -16.37 6.06 25.37
CA ILE A 383 -16.55 5.35 26.65
C ILE A 383 -16.12 3.87 26.57
N GLY A 384 -16.33 3.21 25.43
CA GLY A 384 -15.99 1.80 25.22
C GLY A 384 -14.53 1.54 24.86
N LEU A 385 -13.70 2.57 24.68
CA LEU A 385 -12.33 2.42 24.19
C LEU A 385 -11.46 1.67 25.20
N VAL A 386 -11.45 2.07 26.47
CA VAL A 386 -10.65 1.43 27.53
C VAL A 386 -10.98 -0.06 27.63
N GLU A 387 -12.27 -0.42 27.65
CA GLU A 387 -12.69 -1.81 27.70
C GLU A 387 -12.17 -2.62 26.51
N LYS A 388 -12.20 -2.02 25.30
CA LYS A 388 -11.65 -2.64 24.10
C LYS A 388 -10.13 -2.81 24.19
N LEU A 389 -9.40 -1.82 24.69
CA LEU A 389 -7.94 -1.92 24.89
C LEU A 389 -7.58 -3.01 25.91
N CYS A 390 -8.31 -3.12 27.02
CA CYS A 390 -8.13 -4.19 28.01
C CYS A 390 -8.33 -5.59 27.39
N ARG A 391 -9.32 -5.75 26.50
CA ARG A 391 -9.54 -7.00 25.77
C ARG A 391 -8.36 -7.34 24.83
N LEU A 392 -7.81 -6.33 24.15
CA LEU A 392 -6.65 -6.51 23.26
C LEU A 392 -5.35 -6.80 24.01
N LEU A 393 -5.18 -6.23 25.21
CA LEU A 393 -4.07 -6.56 26.12
C LEU A 393 -4.14 -8.01 26.59
N ASN A 394 -5.35 -8.57 26.68
CA ASN A 394 -5.60 -9.97 27.05
C ASN A 394 -4.89 -10.36 28.37
N GLY A 395 -4.97 -9.47 29.37
CA GLY A 395 -4.39 -9.66 30.69
C GLY A 395 -2.88 -9.43 30.78
N ARG A 396 -2.22 -8.92 29.72
CA ARG A 396 -0.82 -8.45 29.79
C ARG A 396 -0.77 -6.99 30.26
N ASP A 397 0.29 -6.64 30.96
CA ASP A 397 0.57 -5.26 31.35
C ASP A 397 1.05 -4.45 30.14
N LEU A 398 0.77 -3.15 30.15
CA LEU A 398 1.18 -2.24 29.08
C LEU A 398 2.57 -1.66 29.39
N ASP A 399 3.52 -1.77 28.47
CA ASP A 399 4.83 -1.16 28.69
C ASP A 399 4.85 0.31 28.26
N LEU A 400 4.14 0.64 27.18
CA LEU A 400 4.20 1.97 26.59
C LEU A 400 2.85 2.45 26.04
N LEU A 401 2.40 3.61 26.51
CA LEU A 401 1.32 4.37 25.88
C LEU A 401 1.90 5.61 25.20
N VAL A 402 1.78 5.72 23.88
CA VAL A 402 2.23 6.91 23.14
C VAL A 402 1.06 7.67 22.53
N GLY A 403 1.24 8.96 22.27
CA GLY A 403 0.33 9.70 21.43
C GLY A 403 0.74 11.15 21.16
N GLY A 404 0.29 11.67 20.03
CA GLY A 404 0.49 13.07 19.61
C GLY A 404 -0.83 13.83 19.58
N PRO A 405 -1.41 14.21 20.73
CA PRO A 405 -2.70 14.90 20.77
C PRO A 405 -2.64 16.21 19.98
N PRO A 406 -3.66 16.52 19.15
CA PRO A 406 -3.59 17.65 18.22
C PRO A 406 -3.68 18.99 18.96
N CYS A 407 -2.60 19.78 18.87
CA CYS A 407 -2.49 21.11 19.49
C CYS A 407 -2.66 22.24 18.46
N GLN A 408 -3.86 22.39 17.89
CA GLN A 408 -4.08 23.34 16.79
C GLN A 408 -4.03 24.82 17.22
N GLY A 409 -4.27 25.12 18.50
CA GLY A 409 -4.22 26.49 19.04
C GLY A 409 -2.84 27.12 19.15
N PHE A 410 -1.79 26.31 19.11
CA PHE A 410 -0.43 26.74 19.42
C PHE A 410 0.39 27.14 18.18
N SER A 411 -0.18 26.99 16.98
CA SER A 411 0.53 27.31 15.74
C SER A 411 0.55 28.82 15.49
N MET A 412 1.71 29.40 15.13
CA MET A 412 1.82 30.81 14.69
C MET A 412 0.86 31.16 13.53
N MET A 413 0.39 30.17 12.77
CA MET A 413 -0.60 30.32 11.69
C MET A 413 -2.05 30.38 12.18
N GLY A 414 -2.38 29.76 13.33
CA GLY A 414 -3.72 29.76 13.92
C GLY A 414 -4.19 31.15 14.34
N ASN A 415 -3.25 32.06 14.63
CA ASN A 415 -3.51 33.46 14.97
C ASN A 415 -3.94 34.35 13.77
N ARG A 416 -4.25 33.77 12.59
CA ARG A 416 -4.55 34.53 11.35
C ARG A 416 -5.84 34.09 10.63
N VAL A 417 -6.87 33.64 11.34
CA VAL A 417 -8.19 33.41 10.72
C VAL A 417 -8.94 34.76 10.59
N PRO A 418 -9.35 35.20 9.39
CA PRO A 418 -10.13 36.44 9.23
C PRO A 418 -11.62 36.20 9.50
N HIS A 419 -12.24 37.03 10.35
CA HIS A 419 -13.70 37.05 10.54
C HIS A 419 -14.41 38.23 9.85
N LYS A 420 -15.70 38.00 9.58
CA LYS A 420 -16.65 38.86 8.86
C LYS A 420 -16.87 40.23 9.53
N PHE A 421 -17.32 41.14 8.68
CA PHE A 421 -17.57 42.57 8.88
C PHE A 421 -18.55 42.90 10.00
N GLU A 422 -18.11 43.74 10.94
CA GLU A 422 -18.97 44.74 11.57
C GLU A 422 -18.36 46.13 11.32
N ASN A 423 -19.20 47.03 10.79
CA ASN A 423 -18.94 48.47 10.62
C ASN A 423 -17.68 48.87 9.81
N GLY A 424 -17.45 48.24 8.66
CA GLY A 424 -16.66 48.81 7.55
C GLY A 424 -15.15 48.98 7.76
N ASN A 425 -14.60 48.71 8.95
CA ASN A 425 -13.18 48.87 9.25
C ASN A 425 -12.52 47.50 9.52
N LYS A 426 -11.55 47.11 8.68
CA LYS A 426 -10.72 45.91 8.89
C LYS A 426 -9.85 46.10 10.14
N LYS A 427 -10.20 45.46 11.25
CA LYS A 427 -9.26 45.18 12.36
C LYS A 427 -8.75 43.75 12.25
N PHE A 428 -7.43 43.57 12.26
CA PHE A 428 -6.79 42.28 12.52
C PHE A 428 -6.78 42.10 14.05
N GLY A 429 -7.61 41.19 14.58
CA GLY A 429 -7.70 40.90 16.01
C GLY A 429 -7.87 39.40 16.26
N THR A 430 -7.18 38.89 17.28
CA THR A 430 -7.16 37.50 17.73
C THR A 430 -8.27 37.24 18.74
N HIS A 431 -9.29 36.47 18.37
CA HIS A 431 -10.22 35.83 19.31
C HIS A 431 -10.15 34.31 19.17
N TYR A 432 -8.94 33.73 19.11
CA TYR A 432 -8.79 32.29 19.36
C TYR A 432 -8.82 32.11 20.88
N ASN A 433 -9.94 31.64 21.42
CA ASN A 433 -10.02 31.30 22.85
C ASN A 433 -9.42 29.91 23.04
N PHE A 434 -8.21 29.89 23.61
CA PHE A 434 -7.42 28.69 23.79
C PHE A 434 -8.15 27.62 24.63
N ALA A 435 -8.83 28.05 25.69
CA ALA A 435 -9.55 27.19 26.63
C ALA A 435 -10.88 26.64 26.09
N GLU A 436 -11.40 27.16 24.98
CA GLU A 436 -12.67 26.71 24.39
C GLU A 436 -12.49 25.67 23.28
N ASP A 437 -11.28 25.51 22.73
CA ASP A 437 -11.03 24.49 21.71
C ASP A 437 -10.77 23.14 22.39
N GLU A 438 -11.81 22.30 22.40
CA GLU A 438 -11.81 20.94 22.98
C GLU A 438 -10.62 20.08 22.54
N ARG A 439 -10.01 20.36 21.37
CA ARG A 439 -8.86 19.60 20.87
C ARG A 439 -7.63 19.77 21.75
N ASN A 440 -7.51 20.93 22.42
CA ASN A 440 -6.41 21.19 23.35
C ASN A 440 -6.52 20.36 24.63
N HIS A 441 -7.68 19.76 24.92
CA HIS A 441 -7.95 18.91 26.08
C HIS A 441 -7.88 17.40 25.77
N LEU A 442 -7.59 17.01 24.52
CA LEU A 442 -7.54 15.59 24.13
C LEU A 442 -6.41 14.79 24.82
N PHE A 443 -5.38 15.47 25.34
CA PHE A 443 -4.35 14.83 26.15
C PHE A 443 -4.92 14.33 27.49
N GLU A 444 -5.95 14.97 28.05
CA GLU A 444 -6.59 14.55 29.30
C GLU A 444 -7.20 13.16 29.15
N ALA A 445 -7.88 12.90 28.03
CA ALA A 445 -8.44 11.58 27.72
C ALA A 445 -7.33 10.50 27.65
N MET A 446 -6.17 10.85 27.08
CA MET A 446 -5.01 9.95 27.05
C MET A 446 -4.44 9.68 28.44
N ILE A 447 -4.40 10.68 29.33
CA ILE A 447 -3.95 10.51 30.72
C ILE A 447 -4.95 9.67 31.52
N GLU A 448 -6.26 9.84 31.35
CA GLU A 448 -7.26 8.97 31.98
C GLU A 448 -7.12 7.51 31.50
N ILE A 449 -6.82 7.28 30.22
CA ILE A 449 -6.49 5.94 29.73
C ILE A 449 -5.21 5.41 30.40
N ALA A 450 -4.18 6.24 30.58
CA ALA A 450 -2.95 5.85 31.28
C ALA A 450 -3.20 5.50 32.75
N LYS A 451 -4.11 6.19 33.42
CA LYS A 451 -4.50 5.90 34.80
C LYS A 451 -5.18 4.54 34.94
N GLU A 452 -6.04 4.18 34.00
CA GLU A 452 -6.72 2.87 33.99
C GLU A 452 -5.78 1.72 33.60
N LEU A 453 -4.92 1.93 32.58
CA LEU A 453 -4.05 0.88 32.04
C LEU A 453 -2.69 0.75 32.74
N ASN A 454 -2.29 1.75 33.54
CA ASN A 454 -1.02 1.81 34.27
C ASN A 454 0.22 1.42 33.43
N PRO A 455 0.43 2.00 32.23
CA PRO A 455 1.64 1.71 31.47
C PRO A 455 2.92 2.03 32.24
N ARG A 456 3.99 1.27 32.00
CA ARG A 456 5.32 1.57 32.57
C ARG A 456 5.83 2.95 32.13
N TYR A 457 5.60 3.29 30.87
CA TYR A 457 5.93 4.60 30.29
C TYR A 457 4.76 5.21 29.51
N VAL A 458 4.59 6.53 29.63
CA VAL A 458 3.69 7.34 28.81
C VAL A 458 4.52 8.34 28.01
N VAL A 459 4.31 8.47 26.70
CA VAL A 459 5.01 9.45 25.86
C VAL A 459 4.01 10.31 25.11
N ILE A 460 3.96 11.60 25.44
CA ILE A 460 3.13 12.59 24.76
C ILE A 460 4.03 13.43 23.85
N GLU A 461 3.83 13.31 22.54
CA GLU A 461 4.53 14.11 21.52
C GLU A 461 3.78 15.41 21.24
N ASN A 462 4.54 16.51 21.06
CA ASN A 462 3.94 17.79 20.68
C ASN A 462 4.90 18.78 19.99
N VAL A 463 4.35 19.92 19.55
CA VAL A 463 5.03 20.99 18.82
C VAL A 463 5.80 21.97 19.73
N PRO A 464 6.82 22.69 19.21
CA PRO A 464 7.64 23.60 20.01
C PRO A 464 6.97 24.80 20.67
N GLY A 465 5.87 25.32 20.11
CA GLY A 465 5.20 26.52 20.64
C GLY A 465 4.51 26.32 22.00
N LEU A 466 4.59 25.10 22.55
CA LEU A 466 3.90 24.64 23.73
C LEU A 466 4.62 24.98 25.04
N GLY A 467 5.95 25.00 25.03
CA GLY A 467 6.75 25.29 26.24
C GLY A 467 6.56 26.72 26.77
N SER A 468 5.93 27.60 25.99
CA SER A 468 5.63 28.99 26.34
C SER A 468 4.13 29.31 26.34
N ALA A 469 3.26 28.30 26.23
CA ALA A 469 1.83 28.50 26.09
C ALA A 469 1.10 28.05 27.36
N GLU A 470 0.19 28.91 27.83
CA GLU A 470 -0.39 28.82 29.15
C GLU A 470 -1.85 28.31 29.10
N ILE A 471 -2.17 27.36 29.98
CA ILE A 471 -3.53 26.95 30.37
C ILE A 471 -3.69 27.35 31.84
N GLU A 472 -4.67 28.19 32.16
CA GLU A 472 -4.98 28.57 33.54
C GLU A 472 -3.74 28.99 34.36
N GLU A 473 -2.93 29.89 33.81
CA GLU A 473 -1.70 30.43 34.42
C GLU A 473 -0.50 29.45 34.55
N LYS A 474 -0.61 28.21 34.02
CA LYS A 474 0.49 27.22 33.96
C LYS A 474 0.86 26.90 32.53
N SER A 475 2.12 26.58 32.24
CA SER A 475 2.47 26.07 30.92
C SER A 475 1.77 24.73 30.66
N TYR A 476 1.42 24.46 29.41
CA TYR A 476 0.79 23.19 29.02
C TYR A 476 1.60 21.95 29.46
N ALA A 477 2.94 22.04 29.41
CA ALA A 477 3.81 20.97 29.86
C ALA A 477 3.74 20.74 31.38
N GLU A 478 3.65 21.82 32.17
CA GLU A 478 3.45 21.73 33.62
C GLU A 478 2.08 21.13 33.95
N HIS A 479 1.03 21.52 33.23
CA HIS A 479 -0.31 20.98 33.43
C HIS A 479 -0.38 19.46 33.15
N ILE A 480 0.26 19.00 32.06
CA ILE A 480 0.41 17.56 31.79
C ILE A 480 1.20 16.87 32.90
N ALA A 481 2.32 17.46 33.34
CA ALA A 481 3.17 16.87 34.38
C ALA A 481 2.42 16.73 35.71
N GLU A 482 1.57 17.69 36.07
CA GLU A 482 0.71 17.62 37.26
C GLU A 482 -0.33 16.50 37.18
N MET A 483 -1.02 16.38 36.04
CA MET A 483 -2.00 15.31 35.84
C MET A 483 -1.35 13.91 35.85
N LEU A 484 -0.19 13.78 35.20
CA LEU A 484 0.62 12.56 35.24
C LEU A 484 1.10 12.26 36.67
N GLY A 485 1.52 13.29 37.42
CA GLY A 485 1.89 13.17 38.84
C GLY A 485 0.75 12.67 39.72
N ALA A 486 -0.48 13.17 39.50
CA ALA A 486 -1.68 12.67 40.17
C ALA A 486 -1.98 11.18 39.82
N CYS A 487 -1.45 10.69 38.70
CA CYS A 487 -1.56 9.30 38.24
C CYS A 487 -0.31 8.46 38.54
N LYS A 488 0.57 8.89 39.48
CA LYS A 488 1.80 8.18 39.91
C LYS A 488 2.94 8.13 38.88
N TYR A 489 3.00 9.11 37.98
CA TYR A 489 4.11 9.23 37.04
C TYR A 489 5.05 10.38 37.44
N ARG A 490 6.35 10.11 37.40
CA ARG A 490 7.37 11.15 37.30
C ARG A 490 7.44 11.63 35.87
N THR A 491 7.64 12.92 35.66
CA THR A 491 7.65 13.48 34.30
C THR A 491 9.03 14.02 33.93
N GLU A 492 9.46 13.70 32.72
CA GLU A 492 10.63 14.30 32.07
C GLU A 492 10.25 14.89 30.72
N VAL A 493 10.89 16.00 30.35
CA VAL A 493 10.65 16.66 29.08
C VAL A 493 11.95 16.72 28.30
N ILE A 494 11.91 16.23 27.06
CA ILE A 494 13.04 16.32 26.13
C ILE A 494 12.62 17.01 24.84
N ARG A 495 13.48 17.91 24.35
CA ARG A 495 13.34 18.54 23.04
C ARG A 495 14.32 17.87 22.08
N LEU A 496 13.80 17.28 21.01
CA LEU A 496 14.60 16.66 19.96
C LEU A 496 14.55 17.50 18.68
N GLU A 497 15.68 17.53 17.96
CA GLU A 497 15.76 18.03 16.60
C GLU A 497 16.04 16.88 15.65
N ALA A 498 15.23 16.76 14.59
CA ALA A 498 15.30 15.64 13.65
C ALA A 498 16.66 15.56 12.94
N VAL A 499 17.30 16.71 12.67
CA VAL A 499 18.63 16.75 12.05
C VAL A 499 19.70 16.07 12.91
N ASN A 500 19.58 16.18 14.24
CA ASN A 500 20.51 15.55 15.18
C ASN A 500 20.37 14.03 15.20
N LEU A 501 19.29 13.48 14.63
CA LEU A 501 19.06 12.04 14.48
C LEU A 501 19.34 11.55 13.05
N GLY A 502 19.95 12.39 12.20
CA GLY A 502 20.26 12.04 10.80
C GLY A 502 19.06 12.14 9.85
N ILE A 503 17.99 12.83 10.24
CA ILE A 503 16.83 13.07 9.36
C ILE A 503 17.08 14.38 8.58
N PRO A 504 16.88 14.43 7.26
CA PRO A 504 17.22 15.58 6.39
C PRO A 504 16.25 16.76 6.52
N GLN A 505 15.98 17.20 7.75
CA GLN A 505 14.93 18.17 8.07
C GLN A 505 15.21 18.89 9.39
N LYS A 506 15.08 20.23 9.38
CA LYS A 506 15.08 21.05 10.60
C LYS A 506 13.69 21.00 11.25
N ARG A 507 13.40 19.95 12.01
CA ARG A 507 12.13 19.74 12.73
C ARG A 507 12.40 19.54 14.21
N HIS A 508 11.75 20.36 15.03
CA HIS A 508 11.82 20.26 16.48
C HIS A 508 10.54 19.65 17.04
N ARG A 509 10.69 18.80 18.05
CA ARG A 509 9.59 18.19 18.81
C ARG A 509 9.89 18.11 20.30
N TYR A 510 8.85 18.28 21.10
CA TYR A 510 8.89 18.06 22.53
C TYR A 510 8.23 16.74 22.84
N PHE A 511 8.85 15.98 23.74
CA PHE A 511 8.33 14.74 24.25
C PHE A 511 8.23 14.86 25.76
N ILE A 512 7.03 14.69 26.28
CA ILE A 512 6.76 14.60 27.70
C ILE A 512 6.67 13.11 28.03
N VAL A 513 7.62 12.64 28.81
CA VAL A 513 7.78 11.23 29.19
C VAL A 513 7.33 11.05 30.62
N GLY A 514 6.18 10.42 30.81
CA GLY A 514 5.72 9.91 32.10
C GLY A 514 6.41 8.57 32.39
N ILE A 515 7.02 8.46 33.56
CA ILE A 515 7.73 7.29 34.06
C ILE A 515 6.97 6.83 35.30
N TYR A 516 6.39 5.63 35.26
CA TYR A 516 5.66 5.12 36.41
C TYR A 516 6.59 5.07 37.64
N GLU A 517 6.08 5.35 38.84
CA GLU A 517 6.94 5.59 40.01
C GLU A 517 7.90 4.44 40.35
N THR A 518 7.52 3.20 40.01
CA THR A 518 8.32 1.98 40.20
C THR A 518 9.37 1.76 39.12
N GLU A 519 9.31 2.51 38.01
CA GLU A 519 10.17 2.33 36.85
C GLU A 519 11.44 3.17 36.93
N GLN A 520 12.55 2.63 36.40
CA GLN A 520 13.79 3.37 36.27
C GLN A 520 13.68 4.52 35.28
N ARG A 521 14.44 5.57 35.59
CA ARG A 521 14.61 6.74 34.74
C ARG A 521 15.34 6.36 33.44
N PRO A 522 14.73 6.53 32.26
CA PRO A 522 15.40 6.26 30.99
C PRO A 522 16.46 7.33 30.68
N ASN A 523 17.56 6.94 30.04
CA ASN A 523 18.63 7.88 29.64
C ASN A 523 18.25 8.65 28.35
N LEU A 524 17.31 9.59 28.47
CA LEU A 524 16.84 10.42 27.36
C LEU A 524 17.95 11.36 26.83
N GLU A 525 18.88 11.80 27.68
CA GLU A 525 19.99 12.68 27.29
C GLU A 525 20.90 12.06 26.22
N ALA A 526 20.94 10.72 26.13
CA ALA A 526 21.65 10.03 25.06
C ALA A 526 21.16 10.42 23.65
N LEU A 527 19.92 10.90 23.52
CA LEU A 527 19.31 11.34 22.26
C LEU A 527 19.74 12.75 21.83
N LEU A 528 20.39 13.52 22.71
CA LEU A 528 20.84 14.89 22.43
C LEU A 528 22.19 14.91 21.69
N LYS A 529 22.82 13.75 21.47
CA LYS A 529 24.08 13.65 20.73
C LYS A 529 23.87 14.06 19.27
N GLU A 530 24.73 14.95 18.79
CA GLU A 530 24.71 15.40 17.39
C GLU A 530 25.25 14.29 16.47
N ASN A 531 24.45 13.93 15.46
CA ASN A 531 24.89 13.11 14.33
C ASN A 531 25.37 14.01 13.18
N GLU A 532 26.10 13.43 12.23
CA GLU A 532 26.43 14.09 10.96
C GLU A 532 25.16 14.59 10.24
N THR A 533 25.27 15.78 9.66
CA THR A 533 24.14 16.42 8.99
C THR A 533 23.75 15.66 7.73
N THR A 534 22.50 15.20 7.67
CA THR A 534 21.93 14.61 6.46
C THR A 534 21.27 15.70 5.60
N THR A 535 21.56 15.69 4.30
CA THR A 535 21.09 16.71 3.34
C THR A 535 19.93 16.18 2.49
N LEU A 536 19.27 17.08 1.73
CA LEU A 536 18.27 16.68 0.75
C LEU A 536 18.86 15.83 -0.38
N GLU A 537 20.12 16.03 -0.76
CA GLU A 537 20.82 15.18 -1.69
C GLU A 537 20.79 13.71 -1.26
N HIS A 538 21.20 13.41 -0.02
CA HIS A 538 21.17 12.04 0.51
C HIS A 538 19.77 11.40 0.49
N ALA A 539 18.71 12.23 0.56
CA ALA A 539 17.34 11.74 0.62
C ALA A 539 16.69 11.57 -0.77
N LEU A 540 17.10 12.36 -1.76
CA LEU A 540 16.36 12.54 -3.01
C LEU A 540 17.15 12.16 -4.27
N TYR A 541 18.46 11.92 -4.19
CA TYR A 541 19.32 11.80 -5.39
C TYR A 541 18.91 10.69 -6.39
N ASP A 542 18.40 9.56 -5.91
CA ASP A 542 18.02 8.39 -6.71
C ASP A 542 16.59 8.45 -7.26
N LEU A 543 15.80 9.46 -6.86
CA LEU A 543 14.45 9.61 -7.38
C LEU A 543 14.49 10.05 -8.86
N PRO A 544 13.60 9.51 -9.71
CA PRO A 544 13.48 9.95 -11.09
C PRO A 544 13.23 11.46 -11.18
N GLU A 545 13.80 12.11 -12.18
CA GLU A 545 13.44 13.50 -12.45
C GLU A 545 11.96 13.62 -12.85
N LEU A 546 11.35 14.75 -12.47
CA LEU A 546 9.91 14.92 -12.57
C LEU A 546 9.56 16.35 -12.97
N SER A 547 8.74 16.49 -14.01
CA SER A 547 8.23 17.79 -14.45
C SER A 547 7.00 18.25 -13.65
N ALA A 548 6.59 19.50 -13.82
CA ALA A 548 5.31 19.98 -13.27
C ALA A 548 4.13 19.22 -13.90
N SER A 549 3.14 18.85 -13.08
CA SER A 549 1.97 18.04 -13.48
C SER A 549 2.29 16.63 -14.01
N ASP A 550 3.52 16.16 -13.82
CA ASP A 550 3.97 14.86 -14.32
C ASP A 550 4.00 13.80 -13.20
N GLY A 551 4.27 12.56 -13.58
CA GLY A 551 4.49 11.42 -12.70
C GLY A 551 3.30 10.49 -12.60
N ASN A 552 3.62 9.22 -12.33
CA ASN A 552 2.62 8.19 -12.08
C ASN A 552 2.57 7.84 -10.59
N TRP A 553 1.37 7.50 -10.11
CA TRP A 553 1.20 7.12 -8.71
C TRP A 553 1.98 5.83 -8.36
N ILE A 554 2.11 4.91 -9.32
CA ILE A 554 2.98 3.74 -9.27
C ILE A 554 3.97 3.92 -10.42
N ALA A 555 5.25 4.03 -10.10
CA ALA A 555 6.31 4.18 -11.07
C ALA A 555 7.42 3.16 -10.80
N ARG A 556 8.25 2.91 -11.81
CA ARG A 556 9.47 2.13 -11.61
C ARG A 556 10.50 3.01 -10.91
N HIS A 557 11.17 2.42 -9.92
CA HIS A 557 12.41 2.99 -9.42
C HIS A 557 13.43 3.01 -10.57
N THR A 558 13.94 4.19 -10.94
CA THR A 558 15.05 4.24 -11.87
C THR A 558 16.24 3.62 -11.17
N ASN A 559 16.78 2.53 -11.71
CA ASN A 559 18.06 1.99 -11.26
C ASN A 559 19.15 3.00 -11.64
N GLY A 560 19.25 4.09 -10.88
CA GLY A 560 20.33 5.05 -10.96
C GLY A 560 21.61 4.40 -10.45
N LEU A 561 22.34 3.78 -11.38
CA LEU A 561 23.79 3.64 -11.42
C LEU A 561 24.45 2.91 -10.24
N ALA A 562 24.61 1.59 -10.42
CA ALA A 562 25.35 0.67 -9.56
C ALA A 562 26.88 0.96 -9.44
N GLN A 563 27.32 2.22 -9.61
CA GLN A 563 28.70 2.66 -9.40
C GLN A 563 28.80 3.98 -8.61
N ASP A 564 27.76 4.84 -8.55
CA ASP A 564 27.76 6.08 -7.75
C ASP A 564 26.95 5.97 -6.45
N VAL A 565 26.22 4.87 -6.26
CA VAL A 565 25.36 4.62 -5.08
C VAL A 565 26.15 4.59 -3.77
N GLU A 566 27.42 4.18 -3.79
CA GLU A 566 28.23 4.02 -2.57
C GLU A 566 28.57 5.36 -1.89
N LEU A 567 28.62 6.48 -2.63
CA LEU A 567 28.97 7.79 -2.07
C LEU A 567 27.76 8.57 -1.51
N TYR A 568 26.54 8.35 -2.02
CA TYR A 568 25.38 9.21 -1.76
C TYR A 568 24.21 8.52 -1.02
N SER A 569 24.29 7.21 -0.80
CA SER A 569 23.22 6.38 -0.19
C SER A 569 23.20 6.36 1.34
N GLN A 570 24.09 7.10 2.02
CA GLN A 570 24.27 6.99 3.47
C GLN A 570 22.96 7.04 4.26
N TYR A 571 22.04 7.96 3.92
CA TYR A 571 20.73 8.04 4.57
C TYR A 571 19.78 6.91 4.17
N LEU A 572 19.72 6.59 2.88
CA LEU A 572 18.79 5.59 2.34
C LEU A 572 19.11 4.19 2.87
N ASP A 573 20.39 3.87 2.97
CA ASP A 573 20.88 2.55 3.41
C ASP A 573 20.92 2.47 4.93
N ARG A 574 21.41 3.50 5.63
CA ARG A 574 21.46 3.53 7.11
C ARG A 574 20.10 3.30 7.76
N PHE A 575 19.03 3.84 7.15
CA PHE A 575 17.68 3.80 7.73
C PHE A 575 16.68 2.93 6.95
N ASP A 576 17.18 2.17 5.97
CA ASP A 576 16.38 1.30 5.10
C ASP A 576 15.17 2.06 4.50
N ILE A 577 15.41 3.26 3.96
CA ILE A 577 14.38 4.09 3.35
C ILE A 577 13.99 3.51 2.01
N ARG A 578 14.96 3.23 1.13
CA ARG A 578 14.69 2.61 -0.18
C ARG A 578 14.36 1.13 -0.02
N GLY A 579 15.18 0.41 0.75
CA GLY A 579 15.17 -1.05 0.80
C GLY A 579 15.27 -1.69 -0.57
N ASN A 580 14.73 -2.90 -0.71
CA ASN A 580 14.82 -3.69 -1.95
C ASN A 580 13.65 -3.49 -2.92
N THR A 581 12.88 -2.39 -2.79
CA THR A 581 11.70 -2.19 -3.64
C THR A 581 12.08 -1.69 -5.04
N ARG A 582 11.42 -2.24 -6.06
CA ARG A 582 11.50 -1.78 -7.46
C ARG A 582 10.41 -0.77 -7.82
N VAL A 583 9.49 -0.54 -6.89
CA VAL A 583 8.26 0.22 -7.12
C VAL A 583 8.30 1.49 -6.30
N LEU A 584 8.05 2.62 -6.97
CA LEU A 584 7.98 3.93 -6.36
C LEU A 584 6.52 4.38 -6.30
N PHE A 585 6.02 4.61 -5.08
CA PHE A 585 4.65 5.09 -4.88
C PHE A 585 4.62 6.60 -4.65
N SER A 586 3.59 7.27 -5.18
CA SER A 586 3.24 8.67 -4.91
C SER A 586 4.31 9.70 -5.29
N HIS A 587 5.15 9.40 -6.28
CA HIS A 587 6.09 10.37 -6.86
C HIS A 587 5.43 11.12 -8.02
N VAL A 588 4.48 11.98 -7.65
CA VAL A 588 3.65 12.75 -8.59
C VAL A 588 3.74 14.23 -8.26
N SER A 589 3.90 15.04 -9.30
CA SER A 589 3.96 16.50 -9.21
C SER A 589 2.58 17.10 -9.40
N ARG A 590 2.32 18.23 -8.72
CA ARG A 590 1.06 18.96 -8.89
C ARG A 590 1.10 19.80 -10.17
N PHE A 591 -0.07 20.27 -10.57
CA PHE A 591 -0.15 21.38 -11.51
C PHE A 591 0.37 22.69 -10.91
N HIS A 592 1.14 23.43 -11.71
CA HIS A 592 1.63 24.77 -11.44
C HIS A 592 1.23 25.68 -12.60
N ASN A 593 0.78 26.90 -12.31
CA ASN A 593 0.48 27.87 -13.36
C ASN A 593 1.78 28.45 -13.96
N ALA A 594 1.67 29.11 -15.12
CA ALA A 594 2.83 29.67 -15.83
C ALA A 594 3.64 30.64 -14.96
N ASP A 595 2.98 31.51 -14.19
CA ASP A 595 3.65 32.48 -13.32
C ASP A 595 4.44 31.80 -12.20
N ASP A 596 3.89 30.74 -11.60
CA ASP A 596 4.60 29.93 -10.59
C ASP A 596 5.84 29.27 -11.20
N LEU A 597 5.73 28.72 -12.42
CA LEU A 597 6.86 28.08 -13.11
C LEU A 597 7.96 29.08 -13.49
N GLU A 598 7.59 30.26 -13.96
CA GLU A 598 8.54 31.34 -14.26
C GLU A 598 9.21 31.86 -12.97
N LEU A 599 8.45 31.99 -11.89
CA LEU A 599 9.01 32.35 -10.59
C LEU A 599 9.99 31.27 -10.12
N TYR A 600 9.60 30.00 -10.17
CA TYR A 600 10.44 28.89 -9.74
C TYR A 600 11.74 28.87 -10.55
N SER A 601 11.71 29.05 -11.87
CA SER A 601 12.91 29.00 -12.71
C SER A 601 13.94 30.09 -12.38
N ASN A 602 13.48 31.24 -11.86
CA ASN A 602 14.34 32.34 -11.44
C ASN A 602 14.78 32.25 -9.97
N LEU A 603 14.13 31.42 -9.15
CA LEU A 603 14.40 31.28 -7.72
C LEU A 603 15.66 30.43 -7.50
N GLY A 604 16.70 30.98 -6.87
CA GLY A 604 17.93 30.26 -6.49
C GLY A 604 17.75 29.35 -5.29
N GLN A 605 18.64 28.36 -5.09
CA GLN A 605 18.58 27.48 -3.91
C GLN A 605 18.79 28.28 -2.62
N GLY A 606 17.97 28.04 -1.61
CA GLY A 606 17.97 28.79 -0.35
C GLY A 606 17.39 30.21 -0.47
N GLU A 607 17.00 30.64 -1.67
CA GLU A 607 16.46 31.98 -1.90
C GLU A 607 14.98 32.05 -1.49
N THR A 608 14.63 33.13 -0.81
CA THR A 608 13.24 33.49 -0.46
C THR A 608 12.59 34.34 -1.55
N TYR A 609 11.26 34.39 -1.57
CA TYR A 609 10.50 35.26 -2.47
C TYR A 609 10.94 36.72 -2.41
N GLN A 610 11.19 37.25 -1.20
CA GLN A 610 11.65 38.61 -1.01
C GLN A 610 13.00 38.85 -1.70
N GLN A 611 13.98 37.98 -1.44
CA GLN A 611 15.32 38.08 -2.02
C GLN A 611 15.29 38.01 -3.55
N LEU A 612 14.48 37.09 -4.10
CA LEU A 612 14.27 36.99 -5.54
C LEU A 612 13.75 38.30 -6.13
N VAL A 613 12.68 38.87 -5.54
CA VAL A 613 12.07 40.10 -6.06
C VAL A 613 13.05 41.28 -5.98
N GLU A 614 13.77 41.42 -4.88
CA GLU A 614 14.79 42.48 -4.70
C GLU A 614 15.92 42.34 -5.72
N ARG A 615 16.40 41.11 -5.95
CA ARG A 615 17.43 40.81 -6.94
C ARG A 615 16.96 41.13 -8.37
N LEU A 616 15.76 40.68 -8.74
CA LEU A 616 15.22 40.92 -10.09
C LEU A 616 14.93 42.39 -10.36
N ILE A 617 14.46 43.17 -9.37
CA ILE A 617 14.30 44.63 -9.51
C ILE A 617 15.67 45.29 -9.74
N LYS A 618 16.70 44.86 -9.01
CA LYS A 618 18.06 45.38 -9.19
C LYS A 618 18.64 45.04 -10.56
N GLU A 619 18.35 43.86 -11.09
CA GLU A 619 18.85 43.39 -12.39
C GLU A 619 18.07 43.97 -13.58
N ARG A 620 16.74 44.10 -13.47
CA ARG A 620 15.85 44.47 -14.60
C ARG A 620 15.33 45.91 -14.54
N GLY A 621 15.49 46.60 -13.41
CA GLY A 621 14.98 47.96 -13.20
C GLY A 621 13.48 48.05 -12.86
N GLU A 622 12.73 46.95 -12.98
CA GLU A 622 11.30 46.89 -12.66
C GLU A 622 10.89 45.56 -12.01
N LYS A 623 9.72 45.57 -11.35
CA LYS A 623 9.17 44.38 -10.69
C LYS A 623 8.56 43.44 -11.75
N PRO A 624 9.00 42.16 -11.84
CA PRO A 624 8.48 41.25 -12.86
C PRO A 624 6.97 40.97 -12.71
N SER A 625 6.27 40.81 -13.83
CA SER A 625 4.81 40.60 -13.88
C SER A 625 4.33 39.35 -13.13
N PHE A 626 5.12 38.28 -13.10
CA PHE A 626 4.80 37.03 -12.38
C PHE A 626 4.87 37.15 -10.85
N THR A 627 5.33 38.29 -10.31
CA THR A 627 5.47 38.49 -8.86
C THR A 627 4.19 39.09 -8.23
N LYS A 628 3.23 38.21 -7.93
CA LYS A 628 1.86 38.59 -7.49
C LYS A 628 1.73 39.08 -6.05
N TYR A 629 2.65 38.74 -5.16
CA TYR A 629 2.51 39.02 -3.73
C TYR A 629 3.32 40.25 -3.30
N ALA A 630 2.83 40.94 -2.27
CA ALA A 630 3.57 42.02 -1.63
C ALA A 630 4.63 41.44 -0.69
N THR A 631 5.91 41.71 -0.96
CA THR A 631 7.06 41.18 -0.19
C THR A 631 7.02 41.58 1.29
N LYS A 632 6.41 42.72 1.64
CA LYS A 632 6.21 43.17 3.03
C LYS A 632 5.42 42.16 3.88
N ASN A 633 4.47 41.44 3.28
CA ASN A 633 3.57 40.52 3.98
C ASN A 633 3.89 39.05 3.74
N PHE A 634 4.59 38.72 2.65
CA PHE A 634 4.78 37.37 2.13
C PHE A 634 6.25 37.08 1.79
N LYS A 635 7.14 37.31 2.75
CA LYS A 635 8.60 37.23 2.54
C LYS A 635 9.07 35.86 2.05
N ASP A 636 8.50 34.79 2.59
CA ASP A 636 8.89 33.39 2.41
C ASP A 636 7.79 32.55 1.73
N LYS A 637 6.81 33.21 1.09
CA LYS A 637 5.72 32.55 0.36
C LYS A 637 6.23 31.60 -0.71
N TYR A 638 7.37 31.94 -1.31
CA TYR A 638 8.14 31.08 -2.17
C TYR A 638 9.51 30.84 -1.55
N TYR A 639 9.97 29.59 -1.61
CA TYR A 639 11.29 29.20 -1.17
C TYR A 639 11.74 27.94 -1.90
N ARG A 640 12.96 27.98 -2.46
CA ARG A 640 13.61 26.81 -3.05
C ARG A 640 14.52 26.18 -2.02
N LEU A 641 14.30 24.89 -1.80
CA LEU A 641 15.09 24.09 -0.88
C LEU A 641 16.55 24.00 -1.35
N GLU A 642 17.46 23.74 -0.40
CA GLU A 642 18.89 23.62 -0.66
C GLU A 642 19.28 22.15 -0.83
N TRP A 643 19.98 21.79 -1.91
CA TRP A 643 20.35 20.41 -2.22
C TRP A 643 21.33 19.83 -1.19
N CYS A 644 22.36 20.60 -0.85
CA CYS A 644 23.39 20.25 0.13
C CYS A 644 23.01 20.63 1.58
N GLY A 645 21.74 20.93 1.84
CA GLY A 645 21.24 21.31 3.16
C GLY A 645 20.02 20.48 3.58
N PRO A 646 19.62 20.50 4.86
CA PRO A 646 18.40 19.85 5.30
C PRO A 646 17.16 20.68 4.90
N SER A 647 16.03 20.00 4.75
CA SER A 647 14.75 20.65 4.46
C SER A 647 14.28 21.54 5.62
N LYS A 648 13.37 22.47 5.31
CA LYS A 648 12.48 23.07 6.33
C LYS A 648 11.56 21.99 6.90
N THR A 649 10.93 22.26 8.05
CA THR A 649 9.91 21.36 8.60
C THR A 649 8.79 21.10 7.57
N ILE A 650 8.63 19.85 7.14
CA ILE A 650 7.47 19.33 6.42
C ILE A 650 6.24 19.53 7.30
N VAL A 651 5.31 20.32 6.79
CA VAL A 651 4.08 20.72 7.48
C VAL A 651 2.85 20.16 6.76
N SER A 652 1.78 19.92 7.50
CA SER A 652 0.51 19.49 6.90
C SER A 652 -0.07 20.52 5.91
N HIS A 653 0.34 21.80 6.02
CA HIS A 653 -0.07 22.87 5.10
C HIS A 653 0.38 22.66 3.64
N LEU A 654 1.34 21.77 3.36
CA LEU A 654 1.72 21.41 1.98
C LEU A 654 0.52 20.96 1.13
N HIS A 655 -0.57 20.52 1.75
CA HIS A 655 -1.82 20.19 1.05
C HIS A 655 -2.47 21.40 0.34
N LYS A 656 -2.26 22.64 0.83
CA LYS A 656 -2.82 23.86 0.25
C LYS A 656 -1.91 24.43 -0.83
N ASP A 657 -0.68 24.76 -0.46
CA ASP A 657 0.34 25.19 -1.41
C ASP A 657 1.74 24.69 -1.03
N GLY A 658 2.48 24.27 -2.05
CA GLY A 658 3.85 23.78 -1.94
C GLY A 658 4.89 24.84 -2.30
N ASN A 659 4.51 26.12 -2.29
CA ASN A 659 5.34 27.20 -2.83
C ASN A 659 6.59 27.47 -1.96
N SER A 660 6.52 27.20 -0.66
CA SER A 660 7.68 27.25 0.23
C SER A 660 8.55 25.98 0.21
N PHE A 661 8.21 25.01 -0.64
CA PHE A 661 8.91 23.73 -0.80
C PHE A 661 9.16 23.46 -2.29
N VAL A 662 9.80 24.41 -2.98
CA VAL A 662 10.26 24.22 -4.36
C VAL A 662 11.46 23.26 -4.37
N HIS A 663 11.42 22.27 -5.26
CA HIS A 663 12.46 21.26 -5.40
C HIS A 663 13.83 21.94 -5.67
N PRO A 664 14.95 21.50 -5.05
CA PRO A 664 16.23 22.20 -5.19
C PRO A 664 16.71 22.38 -6.63
N ARG A 665 16.51 21.36 -7.47
CA ARG A 665 17.04 21.32 -8.85
C ARG A 665 16.00 21.40 -9.96
N GLN A 666 14.71 21.24 -9.63
CA GLN A 666 13.65 21.08 -10.63
C GLN A 666 12.64 22.23 -10.48
N THR A 667 11.99 22.61 -11.56
CA THR A 667 11.03 23.74 -11.61
C THR A 667 9.63 23.28 -11.21
N ARG A 668 9.50 22.79 -9.97
CA ARG A 668 8.25 22.32 -9.36
C ARG A 668 8.35 22.33 -7.84
N SER A 669 7.21 22.22 -7.15
CA SER A 669 7.20 21.86 -5.73
C SER A 669 7.54 20.39 -5.51
N ILE A 670 7.95 20.03 -4.30
CA ILE A 670 8.18 18.63 -3.95
C ILE A 670 6.89 17.78 -4.05
N SER A 671 7.09 16.50 -4.33
CA SER A 671 6.09 15.44 -4.41
C SER A 671 5.80 14.84 -3.03
N VAL A 672 4.76 14.02 -2.94
CA VAL A 672 4.40 13.29 -1.71
C VAL A 672 5.54 12.35 -1.29
N ARG A 673 6.12 11.61 -2.25
CA ARG A 673 7.25 10.70 -1.98
C ARG A 673 8.47 11.42 -1.42
N GLU A 674 8.83 12.57 -1.98
CA GLU A 674 9.96 13.37 -1.48
C GLU A 674 9.70 13.85 -0.05
N ALA A 675 8.48 14.34 0.23
CA ALA A 675 8.09 14.71 1.59
C ALA A 675 8.13 13.52 2.57
N ALA A 676 7.70 12.33 2.12
CA ALA A 676 7.74 11.10 2.92
C ALA A 676 9.19 10.70 3.27
N ARG A 677 10.11 10.74 2.30
CA ARG A 677 11.53 10.46 2.53
C ARG A 677 12.18 11.46 3.46
N ILE A 678 11.85 12.75 3.33
CA ILE A 678 12.33 13.79 4.25
C ILE A 678 11.82 13.55 5.68
N GLN A 679 10.62 13.00 5.82
CA GLN A 679 10.05 12.55 7.08
C GLN A 679 10.49 11.16 7.53
N SER A 680 11.47 10.53 6.86
CA SER A 680 11.98 9.19 7.17
C SER A 680 11.01 8.02 7.05
N PHE A 681 9.97 8.15 6.22
CA PHE A 681 9.17 7.00 5.82
C PHE A 681 9.87 6.19 4.71
N PRO A 682 9.82 4.85 4.77
CA PRO A 682 10.35 4.02 3.71
C PRO A 682 9.55 4.15 2.41
N ASP A 683 10.19 3.85 1.28
CA ASP A 683 9.64 3.92 -0.07
C ASP A 683 8.47 2.97 -0.27
N ASN A 684 8.52 1.84 0.41
CA ASN A 684 7.42 0.89 0.39
C ASN A 684 6.20 1.38 1.18
N TYR A 685 6.28 2.45 2.00
CA TYR A 685 5.16 2.99 2.78
C TYR A 685 4.14 3.65 1.85
N ILE A 686 2.89 3.16 1.87
CA ILE A 686 1.84 3.57 0.93
C ILE A 686 0.84 4.47 1.66
N PHE A 687 0.72 5.72 1.23
CA PHE A 687 -0.26 6.66 1.77
C PHE A 687 -1.58 6.61 0.97
N CYS A 688 -2.69 6.47 1.67
CA CYS A 688 -4.04 6.43 1.10
C CYS A 688 -4.70 7.82 1.11
N GLY A 689 -5.72 8.00 0.27
CA GLY A 689 -6.50 9.23 0.18
C GLY A 689 -5.99 10.20 -0.88
N SER A 690 -6.59 11.38 -0.96
CA SER A 690 -6.20 12.40 -1.93
C SER A 690 -4.76 12.88 -1.70
N ARG A 691 -4.11 13.44 -2.74
CA ARG A 691 -2.76 14.04 -2.60
C ARG A 691 -2.67 15.01 -1.42
N GLY A 692 -3.72 15.81 -1.18
CA GLY A 692 -3.78 16.72 -0.04
C GLY A 692 -3.82 15.99 1.30
N SER A 693 -4.65 14.94 1.41
CA SER A 693 -4.70 14.08 2.60
C SER A 693 -3.36 13.41 2.89
N GLN A 694 -2.65 12.95 1.86
CA GLN A 694 -1.32 12.34 2.01
C GLN A 694 -0.30 13.34 2.59
N PHE A 695 -0.30 14.61 2.15
CA PHE A 695 0.55 15.65 2.75
C PHE A 695 0.17 15.96 4.20
N ILE A 696 -1.12 15.96 4.55
CA ILE A 696 -1.58 16.13 5.94
C ILE A 696 -1.03 15.00 6.82
N GLN A 697 -1.19 13.75 6.37
CA GLN A 697 -0.67 12.57 7.04
C GLN A 697 0.84 12.65 7.29
N ILE A 698 1.63 12.96 6.25
CA ILE A 698 3.10 13.06 6.35
C ILE A 698 3.54 14.22 7.26
N GLY A 699 2.90 15.39 7.13
CA GLY A 699 3.25 16.57 7.92
C GLY A 699 2.91 16.47 9.40
N ASN A 700 1.81 15.78 9.72
CA ASN A 700 1.38 15.53 11.11
C ASN A 700 2.22 14.43 11.78
N ALA A 701 2.76 13.47 11.03
CA ALA A 701 3.49 12.35 11.60
C ALA A 701 4.74 12.76 12.40
N VAL A 702 5.07 11.97 13.41
CA VAL A 702 6.43 11.90 13.96
C VAL A 702 7.31 11.16 12.95
N PRO A 703 8.52 11.68 12.62
CA PRO A 703 9.42 10.93 11.75
C PRO A 703 9.72 9.54 12.36
N PRO A 704 9.58 8.43 11.61
CA PRO A 704 9.81 7.08 12.14
C PRO A 704 11.15 6.88 12.85
N ILE A 705 12.24 7.46 12.33
CA ILE A 705 13.57 7.36 12.98
C ILE A 705 13.60 8.04 14.34
N MET A 706 12.88 9.16 14.50
CA MET A 706 12.78 9.85 15.79
C MET A 706 12.02 9.04 16.82
N ALA A 707 10.90 8.45 16.40
CA ALA A 707 10.12 7.53 17.21
C ALA A 707 10.92 6.26 17.60
N GLU A 708 11.70 5.72 16.67
CA GLU A 708 12.60 4.59 16.89
C GLU A 708 13.66 4.90 17.95
N ALA A 709 14.30 6.08 17.86
CA ALA A 709 15.33 6.48 18.82
C ALA A 709 14.77 6.56 20.26
N ILE A 710 13.57 7.12 20.43
CA ILE A 710 12.86 7.13 21.73
C ILE A 710 12.57 5.70 22.18
N GLY A 711 11.99 4.88 21.31
CA GLY A 711 11.65 3.50 21.63
C GLY A 711 12.87 2.67 22.08
N GLN A 712 14.01 2.84 21.43
CA GLN A 712 15.25 2.14 21.78
C GLN A 712 15.77 2.53 23.18
N VAL A 713 15.63 3.80 23.57
CA VAL A 713 16.03 4.25 24.92
C VAL A 713 15.11 3.64 25.97
N LEU A 714 13.80 3.60 25.71
CA LEU A 714 12.84 2.99 26.63
C LEU A 714 13.06 1.47 26.77
N ILE A 715 13.24 0.75 25.65
CA ILE A 715 13.55 -0.69 25.68
C ILE A 715 14.82 -1.00 26.48
N LYS A 716 15.88 -0.20 26.31
CA LYS A 716 17.11 -0.37 27.11
C LYS A 716 16.85 -0.22 28.61
N SER A 717 15.99 0.73 29.00
CA SER A 717 15.57 0.92 30.39
C SER A 717 14.78 -0.28 30.91
N LEU A 718 13.84 -0.79 30.11
CA LEU A 718 13.03 -1.98 30.44
C LEU A 718 13.91 -3.24 30.63
N ILE A 719 14.90 -3.46 29.75
CA ILE A 719 15.83 -4.60 29.83
C ILE A 719 16.79 -4.47 31.02
N GLY A 720 17.31 -3.26 31.29
CA GLY A 720 18.21 -3.02 32.42
C GLY A 720 17.59 -3.46 33.74
N GLN A 721 16.30 -3.17 33.93
CA GLN A 721 15.53 -3.58 35.11
C GLN A 721 15.32 -5.10 35.20
N GLN A 722 15.03 -5.78 34.09
CA GLN A 722 14.85 -7.24 34.11
C GLN A 722 16.12 -7.94 34.60
N ASN A 723 17.28 -7.51 34.12
CA ASN A 723 18.56 -8.09 34.53
C ASN A 723 18.88 -7.83 36.01
N GLU A 724 18.47 -6.69 36.58
CA GLU A 724 18.65 -6.41 38.01
C GLU A 724 17.73 -7.30 38.85
N ASN A 725 16.45 -7.43 38.47
CA ASN A 725 15.48 -8.27 39.18
C ASN A 725 15.78 -9.78 39.08
N GLU A 726 16.45 -10.26 38.04
CA GLU A 726 16.89 -11.66 37.91
C GLU A 726 18.15 -11.98 38.74
N ASN A 727 18.90 -10.97 39.16
CA ASN A 727 20.13 -11.12 39.95
C ASN A 727 19.92 -10.92 41.47
N GLU A 728 18.74 -10.46 41.89
CA GLU A 728 18.27 -10.42 43.29
C GLU A 728 17.52 -11.72 43.66
#